data_AF-A0A932RJY2-F1
#
_entry.id   AF-A0A932RJY2-F1
#
_cell.length_a   1.000
_cell.length_b   1.000
_cell.length_c   1.000
_cell.angle_alpha   90.00
_cell.angle_beta   90.00
_cell.angle_gamma   90.00
#
_symmetry.space_group_name_H-M   'P 1'
#
loop_
_entity.id
_entity.type
_entity.pdbx_description
1 polymer ?
#
loop_
_entity_poly.entity_id
_entity_poly.type
_entity_poly.pdbx_seq_one_letter_code
_entity_poly.pdbx_strand_id
1 'polypeptide(L)'
;MLEVLQDRRTPLKEFPPTLRSLSDLKPGDHLCGLFETEEEHRALLTPFLRQGLGQNEKVLYIADAHSPEQILNYLRDAGLDVMPFLAAGQLRILSVEDFYLRSGRFDPDAAIALLRSETQRALAEGFSALRATGEMSWALKGGADYDRLIEYEAKLNHFFPGSRCLALCQYDCRCFPPALLLDVLATHPLAVLGTTLYDNSYFLPPKMVLEHHQPSAMLRNWLNNLATRRSLEESLRGALEQSGHSQTEVASVLTASRALLEVHEFKEAAHRIFVQCKKLIGATGGYVALLSKDGTRNEVLFLDTGGQPCTVDTSLPMPVRGLRAEAYRAGRAVFDNDFSNSEWARLMPAGHLELQSVLFAPLVLDGKGHGILGLANKPGGFDDHDARLAGAFGVLAAVALLNSRTLESLESNERRFRSVVQTACDAIINVDSGGDIVFWNRAAETMFGYTAGEMMGRPLTTVIPARFREAHERGMKRLVSTGESRLIGRVVEVAALRRDGSEFPIELSLAFWTANDEKFFTGIVRDISERRRAGEALRQAHDELEIRVEERTAELASANQALHLEIIERSRAEERVRRLNHVYSVLSDINQAIVRVRDRQLLLHTACRIAVEKGLFRLAWIGIADNGASRFRPAASYGADEGFLDTICLCPDGVVKADCLAGLALHEGRSYVCNDVEHEAPTAHWRDEAIERGYRSVASFPLIVGGRVTGVFNLCAAEPQFFDSDEIRLLEEMAADISLALESMDQAERRRHAEEMRRSAEARFQRVFQSSMIGLAFWKMDGCLTEANDAFLRLIGYSREELRAGKVRWQDITPPEFTELDNRALEEVRATGVCTPFEKEYIRKDGARVRILLGAALLAESGAEGVAFALDLSERLLLEEQLRQAQKLEAIGRLAGGVAHDFNNVLGVILGYGEMLLERLDLEDSAHAAVQEIKRAAERAVLLTRQLLAFSRKQVLRPRVLDLNQVLADLEKTLPRLVGEDVYVSISPGAELGRVEADPGQIEQVIMNLAANARDAMPTGGRLTVETANVELGEDYVIRHTVVVAGRYVMLAVSDTGAGMDRETQERIFEPFFTTKEQGQGTGLGLATVYGIVKQSGGYIWVYSEPGHGTTFKIYLPRVDAPIEDQRSETESALPRGSETILVVEDEDSLRSLLSQVLEAQGYTALVARNGAEAVEMARRYGDSVRLVLTDVVMPEMSGRELATRLAESSPKLKVLFMSGYTDDAILRHGILQPEIAFLQKPFKREALVCKVREILDSPKPPTPSA
;
A
#
# COMPACT_ATOMS: atom_id res chain seq x y z
N MET A 1 -12.49 28.24 18.18
CA MET A 1 -13.27 26.98 18.22
C MET A 1 -13.49 26.51 19.67
N LEU A 2 -12.45 26.38 20.50
CA LEU A 2 -12.63 26.30 21.97
C LEU A 2 -13.30 27.57 22.55
N GLU A 3 -13.03 28.76 22.00
CA GLU A 3 -13.80 29.98 22.31
C GLU A 3 -15.28 29.94 21.85
N VAL A 4 -15.62 29.11 20.86
CA VAL A 4 -17.00 28.94 20.34
C VAL A 4 -17.76 27.88 21.16
N LEU A 5 -17.05 26.87 21.70
CA LEU A 5 -17.60 25.83 22.56
C LEU A 5 -17.65 26.23 24.06
N GLN A 6 -16.97 27.32 24.46
CA GLN A 6 -16.98 27.82 25.84
C GLN A 6 -17.84 29.09 26.04
N ASP A 7 -18.30 29.73 24.96
CA ASP A 7 -19.18 30.90 25.07
C ASP A 7 -20.60 30.46 25.41
N ARG A 8 -20.96 30.57 26.70
CA ARG A 8 -22.28 30.29 27.28
C ARG A 8 -23.43 31.17 26.74
N ARG A 9 -23.25 31.84 25.59
CA ARG A 9 -24.24 32.71 24.94
C ARG A 9 -24.50 32.39 23.48
N THR A 10 -23.85 31.40 22.89
CA THR A 10 -24.05 31.03 21.48
C THR A 10 -24.89 29.76 21.40
N PRO A 11 -26.13 29.79 20.86
CA PRO A 11 -26.90 28.56 20.67
C PRO A 11 -26.22 27.68 19.61
N LEU A 12 -26.19 26.36 19.83
CA LEU A 12 -25.81 25.27 18.91
C LEU A 12 -26.69 25.20 17.62
N LYS A 13 -27.08 26.34 17.03
CA LYS A 13 -28.04 26.48 15.92
C LYS A 13 -27.40 26.73 14.55
N GLU A 14 -26.16 26.30 14.32
CA GLU A 14 -25.50 26.41 13.01
C GLU A 14 -25.46 25.09 12.21
N PHE A 15 -26.55 24.32 12.20
CA PHE A 15 -26.77 23.28 11.20
C PHE A 15 -27.88 23.74 10.24
N PRO A 16 -27.57 24.08 8.96
CA PRO A 16 -28.61 24.39 7.98
C PRO A 16 -29.42 23.12 7.61
N PRO A 17 -30.71 23.25 7.25
CA PRO A 17 -31.63 22.12 7.23
C PRO A 17 -31.63 21.36 5.90
N THR A 18 -31.28 20.08 5.96
CA THR A 18 -32.19 19.04 5.47
C THR A 18 -32.93 18.56 6.72
N LEU A 19 -34.08 19.17 7.05
CA LEU A 19 -34.88 18.74 8.19
C LEU A 19 -35.41 17.33 7.93
N ARG A 20 -34.59 16.33 8.25
CA ARG A 20 -35.03 14.94 8.33
C ARG A 20 -35.58 14.72 9.73
N SER A 21 -36.69 14.03 9.78
CA SER A 21 -37.24 13.54 11.04
C SER A 21 -36.58 12.20 11.35
N LEU A 22 -36.55 11.80 12.62
CA LEU A 22 -36.15 10.43 12.99
C LEU A 22 -36.95 9.36 12.23
N SER A 23 -38.16 9.69 11.76
CA SER A 23 -38.96 8.84 10.88
C SER A 23 -38.31 8.46 9.55
N ASP A 24 -37.30 9.22 9.09
CA ASP A 24 -36.64 9.02 7.80
C ASP A 24 -35.45 8.04 7.87
N LEU A 25 -35.16 7.53 9.07
CA LEU A 25 -34.06 6.59 9.32
C LEU A 25 -34.27 5.24 8.65
N LYS A 26 -33.20 4.68 8.11
CA LYS A 26 -33.18 3.39 7.41
C LYS A 26 -32.13 2.46 8.02
N PRO A 27 -32.29 1.14 7.86
CA PRO A 27 -31.22 0.19 8.16
C PRO A 27 -29.95 0.56 7.39
N GLY A 28 -28.82 0.61 8.09
CA GLY A 28 -27.54 1.10 7.59
C GLY A 28 -27.18 2.53 8.01
N ASP A 29 -28.05 3.23 8.75
CA ASP A 29 -27.74 4.56 9.28
C ASP A 29 -26.92 4.49 10.59
N HIS A 30 -25.96 5.39 10.71
CA HIS A 30 -25.09 5.56 11.88
C HIS A 30 -25.15 6.99 12.39
N LEU A 31 -25.61 7.18 13.63
CA LEU A 31 -25.98 8.48 14.19
C LEU A 31 -25.17 8.83 15.43
N CYS A 32 -24.67 10.06 15.48
CA CYS A 32 -24.11 10.68 16.69
C CYS A 32 -25.22 11.46 17.43
N GLY A 33 -25.56 11.01 18.63
CA GLY A 33 -26.52 11.69 19.52
C GLY A 33 -25.80 12.52 20.57
N LEU A 34 -25.89 13.84 20.48
CA LEU A 34 -25.29 14.77 21.44
C LEU A 34 -26.37 15.37 22.35
N PHE A 35 -26.12 15.39 23.66
CA PHE A 35 -27.03 15.99 24.64
C PHE A 35 -26.29 16.68 25.78
N GLU A 36 -26.86 17.76 26.31
CA GLU A 36 -26.34 18.50 27.48
C GLU A 36 -27.25 18.37 28.71
N THR A 37 -28.52 17.98 28.51
CA THR A 37 -29.50 17.83 29.58
C THR A 37 -30.24 16.50 29.50
N GLU A 38 -30.78 16.06 30.65
CA GLU A 38 -31.63 14.85 30.73
C GLU A 38 -32.91 14.98 29.90
N GLU A 39 -33.43 16.21 29.74
CA GLU A 39 -34.61 16.48 28.93
C GLU A 39 -34.31 16.30 27.43
N GLU A 40 -33.15 16.76 26.96
CA GLU A 40 -32.67 16.53 25.59
C GLU A 40 -32.38 15.06 25.31
N HIS A 41 -31.73 14.37 26.25
CA HIS A 41 -31.49 12.93 26.17
C HIS A 41 -32.79 12.15 26.03
N ARG A 42 -33.77 12.45 26.90
CA ARG A 42 -35.12 11.85 26.84
C ARG A 42 -35.82 12.17 25.52
N ALA A 43 -35.73 13.42 25.04
CA ALA A 43 -36.34 13.85 23.78
C ALA A 43 -35.76 13.13 22.57
N LEU A 44 -34.44 12.85 22.56
CA LEU A 44 -33.77 12.09 21.52
C LEU A 44 -34.11 10.59 21.57
N LEU A 45 -33.98 10.00 22.75
CA LEU A 45 -34.02 8.55 22.92
C LEU A 45 -35.43 7.99 22.75
N THR A 46 -36.44 8.69 23.27
CA THR A 46 -37.82 8.20 23.30
C THR A 46 -38.40 7.95 21.90
N PRO A 47 -38.31 8.89 20.93
CA PRO A 47 -38.80 8.67 19.58
C PRO A 47 -38.00 7.58 18.84
N PHE A 48 -36.68 7.53 19.05
CA PHE A 48 -35.80 6.54 18.41
C PHE A 48 -36.19 5.10 18.79
N LEU A 49 -36.41 4.84 20.09
CA LEU A 49 -36.81 3.51 20.57
C LEU A 49 -38.26 3.17 20.18
N ARG A 50 -39.19 4.14 20.27
CA ARG A 50 -40.59 3.95 19.89
C ARG A 50 -40.73 3.55 18.43
N GLN A 51 -39.96 4.16 17.54
CA GLN A 51 -40.00 3.86 16.11
C GLN A 51 -39.55 2.44 15.82
N GLY A 52 -38.44 1.98 16.41
CA GLY A 52 -37.96 0.61 16.19
C GLY A 52 -38.95 -0.44 16.70
N LEU A 53 -39.49 -0.25 17.91
CA LEU A 53 -40.51 -1.15 18.47
C LEU A 53 -41.77 -1.19 17.59
N GLY A 54 -42.20 -0.04 17.04
CA GLY A 54 -43.35 0.06 16.14
C GLY A 54 -43.13 -0.52 14.73
N GLN A 55 -41.88 -0.63 14.27
CA GLN A 55 -41.52 -1.14 12.93
C GLN A 55 -41.12 -2.63 12.92
N ASN A 56 -41.42 -3.36 14.00
CA ASN A 56 -41.02 -4.76 14.20
C ASN A 56 -39.49 -4.96 14.13
N GLU A 57 -38.73 -3.98 14.60
CA GLU A 57 -37.27 -4.08 14.75
C GLU A 57 -36.93 -4.60 16.15
N LYS A 58 -35.83 -5.36 16.25
CA LYS A 58 -35.25 -5.72 17.54
C LYS A 58 -34.44 -4.54 18.06
N VAL A 59 -34.66 -4.16 19.30
CA VAL A 59 -34.03 -2.99 19.92
C VAL A 59 -33.04 -3.45 20.98
N LEU A 60 -31.79 -3.05 20.81
CA LEU A 60 -30.70 -3.33 21.74
C LEU A 60 -30.23 -2.02 22.39
N TYR A 61 -30.35 -1.93 23.70
CA TYR A 61 -29.90 -0.77 24.48
C TYR A 61 -28.70 -1.18 25.34
N ILE A 62 -27.61 -0.44 25.26
CA ILE A 62 -26.43 -0.65 26.11
C ILE A 62 -26.31 0.52 27.08
N ALA A 63 -26.55 0.25 28.37
CA ALA A 63 -26.69 1.25 29.42
C ALA A 63 -25.41 1.41 30.24
N ASP A 64 -25.04 2.66 30.57
CA ASP A 64 -23.86 2.98 31.40
C ASP A 64 -24.16 4.04 32.48
N ALA A 65 -24.44 5.26 32.06
CA ALA A 65 -24.75 6.39 32.94
C ALA A 65 -26.16 6.29 33.51
N HIS A 66 -27.10 5.73 32.74
CA HIS A 66 -28.47 5.51 33.19
C HIS A 66 -28.70 4.06 33.59
N SER A 67 -29.42 3.88 34.69
CA SER A 67 -29.92 2.56 35.11
C SER A 67 -31.05 2.07 34.20
N PRO A 68 -31.23 0.74 34.05
CA PRO A 68 -32.37 0.18 33.32
C PRO A 68 -33.72 0.74 33.79
N GLU A 69 -33.89 0.98 35.09
CA GLU A 69 -35.10 1.56 35.67
C GLU A 69 -35.38 2.99 35.17
N GLN A 70 -34.35 3.82 35.02
CA GLN A 70 -34.49 5.18 34.47
C GLN A 70 -34.94 5.16 33.01
N ILE A 71 -34.34 4.29 32.18
CA ILE A 71 -34.69 4.14 30.76
C ILE A 71 -36.14 3.66 30.60
N LEU A 72 -36.57 2.69 31.43
CA LEU A 72 -37.95 2.19 31.44
C LEU A 72 -38.94 3.27 31.87
N ASN A 73 -38.57 4.13 32.83
CA ASN A 73 -39.39 5.27 33.23
C ASN A 73 -39.50 6.31 32.09
N TYR A 74 -38.43 6.59 31.34
CA TYR A 74 -38.48 7.52 30.20
C TYR A 74 -39.49 7.09 29.15
N LEU A 75 -39.52 5.80 28.82
CA LEU A 75 -40.46 5.23 27.84
C LEU A 75 -41.91 5.20 28.38
N ARG A 76 -42.08 4.91 29.67
CA ARG A 76 -43.39 4.91 30.35
C ARG A 76 -43.99 6.31 30.42
N ASP A 77 -43.19 7.31 30.81
CA ASP A 77 -43.58 8.72 30.88
C ASP A 77 -44.03 9.25 29.50
N ALA A 78 -43.45 8.71 28.43
CA ALA A 78 -43.83 9.04 27.07
C ALA A 78 -45.08 8.29 26.57
N GLY A 79 -45.68 7.42 27.39
CA GLY A 79 -46.90 6.66 27.07
C GLY A 79 -46.68 5.35 26.32
N LEU A 80 -45.48 4.76 26.34
CA LEU A 80 -45.18 3.46 25.73
C LEU A 80 -45.08 2.36 26.80
N ASP A 81 -45.96 1.35 26.75
CA ASP A 81 -45.85 0.17 27.61
C ASP A 81 -44.80 -0.81 27.05
N VAL A 82 -43.66 -0.89 27.73
CA VAL A 82 -42.47 -1.65 27.29
C VAL A 82 -42.42 -3.08 27.82
N MET A 83 -43.27 -3.43 28.79
CA MET A 83 -43.26 -4.76 29.41
C MET A 83 -43.54 -5.90 28.42
N PRO A 84 -44.48 -5.77 27.45
CA PRO A 84 -44.68 -6.81 26.44
C PRO A 84 -43.45 -7.01 25.53
N PHE A 85 -42.74 -5.93 25.20
CA PHE A 85 -41.56 -5.98 24.32
C PHE A 85 -40.34 -6.59 25.01
N LEU A 86 -40.18 -6.36 26.32
CA LEU A 86 -39.17 -7.03 27.15
C LEU A 86 -39.47 -8.53 27.28
N ALA A 87 -40.74 -8.89 27.57
CA ALA A 87 -41.15 -10.28 27.70
C ALA A 87 -41.02 -11.06 26.39
N ALA A 88 -41.26 -10.41 25.25
CA ALA A 88 -41.08 -10.97 23.92
C ALA A 88 -39.62 -10.99 23.43
N GLY A 89 -38.68 -10.41 24.19
CA GLY A 89 -37.27 -10.29 23.80
C GLY A 89 -37.00 -9.32 22.66
N GLN A 90 -38.00 -8.52 22.25
CA GLN A 90 -37.86 -7.49 21.21
C GLN A 90 -37.04 -6.28 21.72
N LEU A 91 -37.16 -5.93 23.00
CA LEU A 91 -36.29 -4.97 23.68
C LEU A 91 -35.33 -5.71 24.60
N ARG A 92 -34.03 -5.45 24.49
CA ARG A 92 -33.00 -5.99 25.39
C ARG A 92 -32.12 -4.86 25.90
N ILE A 93 -31.96 -4.77 27.22
CA ILE A 93 -31.06 -3.82 27.88
C ILE A 93 -29.85 -4.61 28.39
N LEU A 94 -28.66 -4.20 27.97
CA LEU A 94 -27.38 -4.79 28.34
C LEU A 94 -26.55 -3.81 29.18
N SER A 95 -25.69 -4.36 30.03
CA SER A 95 -24.64 -3.58 30.67
C SER A 95 -23.49 -3.33 29.70
N VAL A 96 -22.63 -2.35 30.02
CA VAL A 96 -21.38 -2.11 29.30
C VAL A 96 -20.48 -3.35 29.34
N GLU A 97 -20.42 -4.02 30.48
CA GLU A 97 -19.62 -5.23 30.70
C GLU A 97 -20.04 -6.39 29.78
N ASP A 98 -21.33 -6.49 29.46
CA ASP A 98 -21.83 -7.56 28.61
C ASP A 98 -21.58 -7.32 27.11
N PHE A 99 -21.35 -6.06 26.70
CA PHE A 99 -21.27 -5.68 25.29
C PHE A 99 -19.91 -5.11 24.89
N TYR A 100 -19.44 -4.06 25.56
CA TYR A 100 -18.21 -3.36 25.21
C TYR A 100 -16.98 -3.94 25.90
N LEU A 101 -17.08 -4.39 27.17
CA LEU A 101 -15.91 -4.79 27.95
C LEU A 101 -15.81 -6.30 28.12
N ARG A 102 -14.96 -6.96 27.33
CA ARG A 102 -14.67 -8.39 27.52
C ARG A 102 -13.53 -8.55 28.52
N SER A 103 -13.81 -9.15 29.68
CA SER A 103 -12.82 -9.30 30.77
C SER A 103 -12.21 -7.97 31.24
N GLY A 104 -12.98 -6.88 31.18
CA GLY A 104 -12.53 -5.55 31.61
C GLY A 104 -11.69 -4.76 30.60
N ARG A 105 -11.55 -5.23 29.34
CA ARG A 105 -10.88 -4.49 28.26
C ARG A 105 -11.82 -4.28 27.06
N PHE A 106 -11.75 -3.08 26.47
CA PHE A 106 -12.47 -2.76 25.24
C PHE A 106 -11.71 -3.29 24.01
N ASP A 107 -12.44 -3.91 23.09
CA ASP A 107 -11.92 -4.38 21.80
C ASP A 107 -12.91 -4.02 20.69
N PRO A 108 -12.56 -3.07 19.80
CA PRO A 108 -13.40 -2.63 18.69
C PRO A 108 -13.87 -3.76 17.78
N ASP A 109 -13.00 -4.72 17.47
CA ASP A 109 -13.33 -5.79 16.53
C ASP A 109 -14.29 -6.81 17.16
N ALA A 110 -14.10 -7.09 18.45
CA ALA A 110 -15.01 -7.95 19.20
C ALA A 110 -16.41 -7.32 19.35
N ALA A 111 -16.50 -6.02 19.63
CA ALA A 111 -17.76 -5.30 19.74
C ALA A 111 -18.53 -5.27 18.41
N ILE A 112 -17.85 -5.04 17.28
CA ILE A 112 -18.46 -5.08 15.94
C ILE A 112 -18.90 -6.50 15.58
N ALA A 113 -18.11 -7.52 15.93
CA ALA A 113 -18.48 -8.92 15.73
C ALA A 113 -19.75 -9.30 16.54
N LEU A 114 -19.86 -8.80 17.77
CA LEU A 114 -21.04 -9.00 18.61
C LEU A 114 -22.28 -8.28 18.03
N LEU A 115 -22.14 -7.04 17.57
CA LEU A 115 -23.22 -6.30 16.92
C LEU A 115 -23.71 -7.01 15.65
N ARG A 116 -22.78 -7.56 14.85
CA ARG A 116 -23.08 -8.37 13.67
C ARG A 116 -23.82 -9.66 14.04
N SER A 117 -23.39 -10.34 15.10
CA SER A 117 -24.05 -11.55 15.61
C SER A 117 -25.47 -11.28 16.09
N GLU A 118 -25.69 -10.21 16.86
CA GLU A 118 -27.02 -9.82 17.33
C GLU A 118 -27.92 -9.39 16.16
N THR A 119 -27.35 -8.77 15.12
CA THR A 119 -28.11 -8.42 13.90
C THR A 119 -28.61 -9.68 13.19
N GLN A 120 -27.74 -10.68 13.03
CA GLN A 120 -28.12 -11.96 12.42
C GLN A 120 -29.17 -12.69 13.27
N ARG A 121 -29.02 -12.67 14.60
CA ARG A 121 -29.99 -13.28 15.51
C ARG A 121 -31.35 -12.60 15.44
N ALA A 122 -31.40 -11.26 15.39
CA ALA A 122 -32.64 -10.51 15.23
C ALA A 122 -33.39 -10.90 13.95
N LEU A 123 -32.68 -11.01 12.83
CA LEU A 123 -33.27 -11.44 11.55
C LEU A 123 -33.77 -12.90 11.62
N ALA A 124 -33.01 -13.80 12.28
CA ALA A 124 -33.40 -15.20 12.44
C ALA A 124 -34.64 -15.38 13.33
N GLU A 125 -34.84 -14.49 14.31
CA GLU A 125 -36.02 -14.44 15.17
C GLU A 125 -37.24 -13.77 14.48
N GLY A 126 -37.10 -13.28 13.24
CA GLY A 126 -38.19 -12.73 12.44
C GLY A 126 -38.37 -11.22 12.53
N PHE A 127 -37.42 -10.49 13.12
CA PHE A 127 -37.45 -9.02 13.14
C PHE A 127 -36.94 -8.42 11.82
N SER A 128 -37.40 -7.20 11.49
CA SER A 128 -37.11 -6.55 10.20
C SER A 128 -35.68 -6.00 10.07
N ALA A 129 -35.11 -5.57 11.20
CA ALA A 129 -33.75 -5.05 11.39
C ALA A 129 -33.36 -5.06 12.89
N LEU A 130 -32.07 -4.79 13.18
CA LEU A 130 -31.57 -4.48 14.52
C LEU A 130 -31.40 -2.96 14.68
N ARG A 131 -31.95 -2.39 15.75
CA ARG A 131 -31.75 -1.01 16.18
C ARG A 131 -30.95 -1.00 17.47
N ALA A 132 -29.70 -0.58 17.38
CA ALA A 132 -28.80 -0.53 18.53
C ALA A 132 -28.65 0.91 19.04
N THR A 133 -28.53 1.08 20.35
CA THR A 133 -28.11 2.35 20.93
C THR A 133 -27.29 2.09 22.19
N GLY A 134 -26.24 2.89 22.37
CA GLY A 134 -25.34 2.75 23.50
C GLY A 134 -24.90 4.10 24.05
N GLU A 135 -24.83 4.17 25.37
CA GLU A 135 -24.21 5.30 26.07
C GLU A 135 -22.69 5.14 26.02
N MET A 136 -21.97 6.16 25.56
CA MET A 136 -20.52 6.06 25.36
C MET A 136 -19.71 6.46 26.59
N SER A 137 -20.37 6.90 27.66
CA SER A 137 -19.75 7.44 28.87
C SER A 137 -18.79 6.47 29.58
N TRP A 138 -18.90 5.16 29.30
CA TRP A 138 -17.98 4.14 29.80
C TRP A 138 -16.57 4.32 29.27
N ALA A 139 -16.40 4.91 28.08
CA ALA A 139 -15.09 5.24 27.52
C ALA A 139 -14.35 6.30 28.34
N LEU A 140 -15.00 6.90 29.35
CA LEU A 140 -14.37 7.83 30.30
C LEU A 140 -13.98 7.14 31.61
N LYS A 141 -14.53 5.94 31.90
CA LYS A 141 -14.37 5.22 33.17
C LYS A 141 -13.26 4.17 33.07
N GLY A 142 -12.02 4.61 33.28
CA GLY A 142 -10.87 3.71 33.50
C GLY A 142 -9.91 3.57 32.31
N GLY A 143 -8.94 4.48 32.22
CA GLY A 143 -7.73 4.34 31.37
C GLY A 143 -7.98 4.01 29.90
N ALA A 144 -9.17 4.36 29.38
CA ALA A 144 -9.61 3.92 28.07
C ALA A 144 -8.82 4.60 26.96
N ASP A 145 -8.42 3.77 26.01
CA ASP A 145 -7.67 4.13 24.83
C ASP A 145 -8.61 4.89 23.87
N TYR A 146 -8.64 6.23 23.96
CA TYR A 146 -9.52 7.10 23.16
C TYR A 146 -9.41 6.80 21.67
N ASP A 147 -8.21 6.43 21.23
CA ASP A 147 -7.92 6.05 19.87
C ASP A 147 -8.72 4.81 19.46
N ARG A 148 -8.97 3.87 20.38
CA ARG A 148 -9.78 2.68 20.13
C ARG A 148 -11.28 2.97 20.05
N LEU A 149 -11.78 3.99 20.76
CA LEU A 149 -13.16 4.46 20.58
C LEU A 149 -13.33 5.06 19.17
N ILE A 150 -12.40 5.91 18.75
CA ILE A 150 -12.42 6.50 17.40
C ILE A 150 -12.26 5.41 16.32
N GLU A 151 -11.39 4.43 16.56
CA GLU A 151 -11.23 3.25 15.70
C GLU A 151 -12.53 2.46 15.58
N TYR A 152 -13.22 2.20 16.70
CA TYR A 152 -14.52 1.52 16.72
C TYR A 152 -15.57 2.28 15.91
N GLU A 153 -15.73 3.58 16.15
CA GLU A 153 -16.70 4.41 15.44
C GLU A 153 -16.39 4.51 13.94
N ALA A 154 -15.11 4.60 13.56
CA ALA A 154 -14.70 4.57 12.16
C ALA A 154 -14.96 3.20 11.50
N LYS A 155 -14.66 2.10 12.19
CA LYS A 155 -14.89 0.73 11.69
C LYS A 155 -16.37 0.40 11.55
N LEU A 156 -17.24 0.91 12.42
CA LEU A 156 -18.69 0.78 12.32
C LEU A 156 -19.23 1.27 10.97
N ASN A 157 -18.68 2.34 10.41
CA ASN A 157 -19.09 2.87 9.11
C ASN A 157 -18.66 2.00 7.91
N HIS A 158 -17.78 1.01 8.09
CA HIS A 158 -17.59 -0.05 7.09
C HIS A 158 -18.64 -1.17 7.22
N PHE A 159 -19.20 -1.36 8.42
CA PHE A 159 -20.20 -2.39 8.68
C PHE A 159 -21.60 -1.96 8.26
N PHE A 160 -22.00 -0.71 8.54
CA PHE A 160 -23.38 -0.28 8.33
C PHE A 160 -23.87 -0.30 6.88
N PRO A 161 -23.10 0.14 5.86
CA PRO A 161 -23.54 0.11 4.47
C PRO A 161 -23.96 -1.31 4.02
N GLY A 162 -25.25 -1.48 3.70
CA GLY A 162 -25.82 -2.78 3.29
C GLY A 162 -26.18 -3.74 4.44
N SER A 163 -25.93 -3.36 5.69
CA SER A 163 -26.40 -4.12 6.86
C SER A 163 -27.87 -3.84 7.18
N ARG A 164 -28.53 -4.80 7.83
CA ARG A 164 -29.88 -4.61 8.42
C ARG A 164 -29.77 -4.13 9.88
N CYS A 165 -28.77 -3.30 10.17
CA CYS A 165 -28.53 -2.72 11.48
C CYS A 165 -28.46 -1.20 11.37
N LEU A 166 -28.99 -0.48 12.34
CA LEU A 166 -28.77 0.96 12.50
C LEU A 166 -28.39 1.27 13.95
N ALA A 167 -27.57 2.29 14.17
CA ALA A 167 -27.07 2.60 15.51
C ALA A 167 -27.11 4.09 15.85
N LEU A 168 -27.45 4.36 17.11
CA LEU A 168 -27.36 5.68 17.74
C LEU A 168 -26.33 5.62 18.88
N CYS A 169 -25.18 6.26 18.68
CA CYS A 169 -24.14 6.40 19.70
C CYS A 169 -24.39 7.67 20.52
N GLN A 170 -24.55 7.54 21.84
CA GLN A 170 -25.00 8.62 22.71
C GLN A 170 -23.83 9.22 23.50
N TYR A 171 -23.65 10.54 23.42
CA TYR A 171 -22.55 11.29 24.03
C TYR A 171 -23.07 12.43 24.90
N ASP A 172 -22.72 12.39 26.19
CA ASP A 172 -23.01 13.47 27.14
C ASP A 172 -21.94 14.57 27.01
N CYS A 173 -22.33 15.71 26.45
CA CYS A 173 -21.44 16.85 26.22
C CYS A 173 -20.85 17.42 27.52
N ARG A 174 -21.45 17.14 28.69
CA ARG A 174 -20.92 17.56 30.00
C ARG A 174 -19.72 16.74 30.44
N CYS A 175 -19.62 15.49 29.98
CA CYS A 175 -18.64 14.51 30.44
C CYS A 175 -17.48 14.34 29.44
N PHE A 176 -17.74 14.46 28.14
CA PHE A 176 -16.73 14.28 27.10
C PHE A 176 -15.88 15.54 26.86
N PRO A 177 -14.54 15.41 26.74
CA PRO A 177 -13.69 16.54 26.36
C PRO A 177 -14.09 17.10 24.98
N PRO A 178 -14.07 18.43 24.77
CA PRO A 178 -14.43 19.05 23.49
C PRO A 178 -13.64 18.55 22.28
N ALA A 179 -12.37 18.16 22.47
CA ALA A 179 -11.54 17.57 21.42
C ALA A 179 -12.09 16.20 20.98
N LEU A 180 -12.44 15.35 21.93
CA LEU A 180 -12.98 14.02 21.66
C LEU A 180 -14.37 14.08 21.02
N LEU A 181 -15.21 15.06 21.41
CA LEU A 181 -16.50 15.31 20.76
C LEU A 181 -16.36 15.65 19.26
N LEU A 182 -15.30 16.35 18.88
CA LEU A 182 -15.01 16.66 17.48
C LEU A 182 -14.55 15.43 16.71
N ASP A 183 -13.74 14.58 17.35
CA ASP A 183 -13.24 13.35 16.73
C ASP A 183 -14.38 12.34 16.51
N VAL A 184 -15.31 12.20 17.46
CA VAL A 184 -16.50 11.34 17.27
C VAL A 184 -17.49 11.97 16.27
N LEU A 185 -17.64 13.29 16.22
CA LEU A 185 -18.41 13.92 15.14
C LEU A 185 -17.75 13.66 13.78
N ALA A 186 -16.43 13.62 13.68
CA ALA A 186 -15.76 13.32 12.43
C ALA A 186 -15.98 11.87 11.96
N THR A 187 -16.39 10.95 12.83
CA THR A 187 -16.65 9.55 12.47
C THR A 187 -18.11 9.26 12.14
N HIS A 188 -19.08 10.15 12.38
CA HIS A 188 -20.50 9.83 12.15
C HIS A 188 -21.09 10.55 10.93
N PRO A 189 -21.73 9.84 9.99
CA PRO A 189 -22.38 10.46 8.82
C PRO A 189 -23.57 11.35 9.18
N LEU A 190 -24.26 11.04 10.28
CA LEU A 190 -25.44 11.76 10.74
C LEU A 190 -25.24 12.21 12.19
N ALA A 191 -25.75 13.41 12.51
CA ALA A 191 -25.76 13.92 13.87
C ALA A 191 -27.20 14.29 14.27
N VAL A 192 -27.55 14.09 15.54
CA VAL A 192 -28.86 14.41 16.08
C VAL A 192 -28.71 15.38 17.24
N LEU A 193 -29.48 16.48 17.18
CA LEU A 193 -29.64 17.42 18.28
C LEU A 193 -31.12 17.52 18.63
N GLY A 194 -31.47 17.15 19.86
CA GLY A 194 -32.86 16.94 20.27
C GLY A 194 -33.53 15.85 19.44
N THR A 195 -34.54 16.20 18.63
CA THR A 195 -35.25 15.26 17.73
C THR A 195 -34.96 15.50 16.26
N THR A 196 -34.04 16.41 15.95
CA THR A 196 -33.77 16.84 14.58
C THR A 196 -32.52 16.14 14.05
N LEU A 197 -32.66 15.46 12.92
CA LEU A 197 -31.58 14.75 12.23
C LEU A 197 -30.87 15.71 11.27
N TYR A 198 -29.54 15.71 11.29
CA TYR A 198 -28.70 16.52 10.44
C TYR A 198 -27.72 15.66 9.65
N ASP A 199 -27.53 15.99 8.37
CA ASP A 199 -26.43 15.48 7.57
C ASP A 199 -25.11 16.08 8.13
N ASN A 200 -24.20 15.25 8.64
CA ASN A 200 -23.04 15.74 9.37
C ASN A 200 -21.94 16.22 8.40
N SER A 201 -21.79 17.54 8.30
CA SER A 201 -20.82 18.19 7.41
C SER A 201 -19.36 18.00 7.85
N TYR A 202 -19.15 17.45 9.05
CA TYR A 202 -17.83 17.18 9.62
C TYR A 202 -17.37 15.73 9.44
N PHE A 203 -18.23 14.86 8.89
CA PHE A 203 -17.93 13.45 8.64
C PHE A 203 -16.73 13.26 7.70
N LEU A 204 -15.83 12.36 8.09
CA LEU A 204 -14.68 11.90 7.31
C LEU A 204 -14.86 10.42 6.94
N PRO A 205 -14.58 10.04 5.69
CA PRO A 205 -14.60 8.63 5.29
C PRO A 205 -13.69 7.78 6.19
N PRO A 206 -14.11 6.57 6.57
CA PRO A 206 -13.37 5.73 7.52
C PRO A 206 -11.90 5.49 7.19
N LYS A 207 -11.54 5.32 5.91
CA LYS A 207 -10.14 5.21 5.48
C LYS A 207 -9.30 6.42 5.90
N MET A 208 -9.86 7.63 5.82
CA MET A 208 -9.13 8.85 6.20
C MET A 208 -8.93 8.97 7.72
N VAL A 209 -9.86 8.44 8.52
CA VAL A 209 -9.75 8.44 9.99
C VAL A 209 -8.76 7.37 10.46
N LEU A 210 -8.76 6.19 9.81
CA LEU A 210 -7.90 5.05 10.19
C LEU A 210 -6.46 5.16 9.65
N GLU A 211 -6.20 5.96 8.60
CA GLU A 211 -4.89 6.00 7.92
C GLU A 211 -3.98 7.19 8.33
N HIS A 212 -4.44 8.30 8.93
CA HIS A 212 -3.55 9.43 9.31
C HIS A 212 -4.09 10.43 10.37
N HIS A 213 -3.25 10.77 11.36
CA HIS A 213 -3.32 12.01 12.16
C HIS A 213 -2.56 13.17 11.48
N GLN A 214 -3.22 13.93 10.58
CA GLN A 214 -2.65 15.15 9.98
C GLN A 214 -3.68 16.30 9.95
N PRO A 215 -3.54 17.34 10.82
CA PRO A 215 -4.48 18.47 10.93
C PRO A 215 -4.71 19.26 9.63
N SER A 216 -3.76 19.22 8.68
CA SER A 216 -3.77 20.02 7.45
C SER A 216 -4.67 19.46 6.32
N ALA A 217 -5.01 18.16 6.38
CA ALA A 217 -5.95 17.53 5.44
C ALA A 217 -7.40 17.75 5.90
N MET A 218 -7.66 17.63 7.21
CA MET A 218 -8.95 17.95 7.83
C MET A 218 -9.33 19.42 7.60
N LEU A 219 -8.40 20.35 7.83
CA LEU A 219 -8.63 21.78 7.63
C LEU A 219 -8.92 22.15 6.16
N ARG A 220 -8.24 21.53 5.17
CA ARG A 220 -8.49 21.79 3.74
C ARG A 220 -9.85 21.29 3.26
N ASN A 221 -10.32 20.17 3.80
CA ASN A 221 -11.63 19.61 3.44
C ASN A 221 -12.78 20.38 4.12
N TRP A 222 -12.58 20.79 5.38
CA TRP A 222 -13.47 21.72 6.07
C TRP A 222 -13.58 23.07 5.34
N LEU A 223 -12.44 23.65 4.93
CA LEU A 223 -12.41 24.95 4.25
C LEU A 223 -13.06 24.89 2.86
N ASN A 224 -12.92 23.80 2.10
CA ASN A 224 -13.61 23.65 0.82
C ASN A 224 -15.14 23.54 0.96
N ASN A 225 -15.65 22.83 1.99
CA ASN A 225 -17.09 22.71 2.22
C ASN A 225 -17.73 23.99 2.81
N LEU A 226 -16.99 24.75 3.62
CA LEU A 226 -17.43 26.06 4.15
C LEU A 226 -17.33 27.20 3.13
N ALA A 227 -16.30 27.22 2.26
CA ALA A 227 -16.05 28.32 1.32
C ALA A 227 -17.02 28.35 0.13
N THR A 228 -17.51 27.20 -0.34
CA THR A 228 -18.33 27.15 -1.57
C THR A 228 -19.79 27.53 -1.35
N ARG A 229 -20.33 27.38 -0.13
CA ARG A 229 -21.79 27.42 0.07
C ARG A 229 -22.30 28.59 0.89
N ARG A 230 -21.48 29.20 1.75
CA ARG A 230 -21.96 30.14 2.78
C ARG A 230 -21.74 31.63 2.48
N SER A 231 -20.78 31.99 1.62
CA SER A 231 -20.38 33.42 1.52
C SER A 231 -21.04 34.20 0.40
N LEU A 232 -21.45 33.57 -0.71
CA LEU A 232 -21.80 34.30 -1.94
C LEU A 232 -23.30 34.39 -2.23
N GLU A 233 -24.07 33.36 -1.90
CA GLU A 233 -25.50 33.33 -2.21
C GLU A 233 -26.35 34.08 -1.18
N GLU A 234 -26.02 34.01 0.11
CA GLU A 234 -26.86 34.62 1.16
C GLU A 234 -26.62 36.13 1.30
N SER A 235 -25.38 36.59 1.16
CA SER A 235 -25.05 38.03 1.27
C SER A 235 -25.49 38.85 0.05
N LEU A 236 -25.39 38.29 -1.16
CA LEU A 236 -25.76 39.02 -2.38
C LEU A 236 -27.28 39.01 -2.61
N ARG A 237 -27.96 37.89 -2.34
CA ARG A 237 -29.40 37.75 -2.50
C ARG A 237 -30.17 38.55 -1.45
N GLY A 238 -29.71 38.53 -0.19
CA GLY A 238 -30.31 39.31 0.88
C GLY A 238 -30.19 40.84 0.72
N ALA A 239 -29.08 41.33 0.17
CA ALA A 239 -28.86 42.77 -0.01
C ALA A 239 -29.58 43.37 -1.24
N LEU A 240 -29.77 42.59 -2.31
CA LEU A 240 -30.42 43.02 -3.55
C LEU A 240 -31.95 42.96 -3.50
N GLU A 241 -32.54 42.01 -2.77
CA GLU A 241 -34.00 41.87 -2.65
C GLU A 241 -34.64 42.93 -1.73
N GLN A 242 -33.87 43.51 -0.79
CA GLN A 242 -34.39 44.49 0.18
C GLN A 242 -34.33 45.95 -0.28
N SER A 243 -33.59 46.28 -1.34
CA SER A 243 -33.24 47.68 -1.63
C SER A 243 -33.99 48.32 -2.80
N GLY A 244 -34.57 47.59 -3.76
CA GLY A 244 -35.41 48.21 -4.81
C GLY A 244 -34.67 49.18 -5.75
N HIS A 245 -33.46 48.83 -6.20
CA HIS A 245 -32.58 49.68 -7.03
C HIS A 245 -32.51 49.27 -8.52
N SER A 246 -32.07 50.20 -9.37
CA SER A 246 -32.13 50.17 -10.85
C SER A 246 -31.17 49.15 -11.49
N GLN A 247 -31.59 48.51 -12.60
CA GLN A 247 -30.80 47.56 -13.41
C GLN A 247 -29.40 48.08 -13.80
N THR A 248 -29.21 49.39 -13.87
CA THR A 248 -27.94 50.05 -14.23
C THR A 248 -26.83 49.86 -13.19
N GLU A 249 -27.18 49.76 -11.91
CA GLU A 249 -26.21 49.57 -10.81
C GLU A 249 -25.67 48.13 -10.80
N VAL A 250 -26.57 47.16 -10.96
CA VAL A 250 -26.24 45.73 -11.08
C VAL A 250 -25.32 45.48 -12.28
N ALA A 251 -25.62 46.08 -13.43
CA ALA A 251 -24.80 45.95 -14.65
C ALA A 251 -23.38 46.54 -14.49
N SER A 252 -23.23 47.61 -13.71
CA SER A 252 -21.94 48.28 -13.51
C SER A 252 -21.02 47.49 -12.56
N VAL A 253 -21.56 46.89 -11.52
CA VAL A 253 -20.82 45.99 -10.61
C VAL A 253 -20.39 44.70 -11.33
N LEU A 254 -21.28 44.11 -12.14
CA LEU A 254 -20.95 42.93 -12.96
C LEU A 254 -19.87 43.21 -14.01
N THR A 255 -19.85 44.43 -14.55
CA THR A 255 -18.82 44.86 -15.51
C THR A 255 -17.45 44.99 -14.83
N ALA A 256 -17.41 45.53 -13.60
CA ALA A 256 -16.18 45.64 -12.83
C ALA A 256 -15.66 44.29 -12.31
N SER A 257 -16.54 43.34 -11.98
CA SER A 257 -16.13 41.99 -11.60
C SER A 257 -15.50 41.21 -12.76
N ARG A 258 -15.81 41.53 -14.02
CA ARG A 258 -15.15 40.93 -15.20
C ARG A 258 -13.67 41.32 -15.30
N ALA A 259 -13.27 42.51 -14.83
CA ALA A 259 -11.88 42.92 -14.80
C ALA A 259 -10.99 42.00 -13.94
N LEU A 260 -11.57 41.28 -12.97
CA LEU A 260 -10.87 40.26 -12.16
C LEU A 260 -10.51 38.98 -12.94
N LEU A 261 -11.21 38.75 -14.06
CA LEU A 261 -11.05 37.55 -14.89
C LEU A 261 -10.23 37.82 -16.16
N GLU A 262 -10.18 39.08 -16.61
CA GLU A 262 -9.59 39.48 -17.89
C GLU A 262 -8.16 40.03 -17.78
N VAL A 263 -7.68 40.35 -16.57
CA VAL A 263 -6.41 41.05 -16.36
C VAL A 263 -5.55 40.33 -15.33
N HIS A 264 -4.30 40.00 -15.71
CA HIS A 264 -3.34 39.29 -14.85
C HIS A 264 -2.53 40.21 -13.92
N GLU A 265 -2.32 41.46 -14.31
CA GLU A 265 -1.57 42.43 -13.50
C GLU A 265 -2.50 43.20 -12.56
N PHE A 266 -2.22 43.18 -11.26
CA PHE A 266 -3.05 43.85 -10.25
C PHE A 266 -3.29 45.33 -10.55
N LYS A 267 -2.26 46.04 -11.02
CA LYS A 267 -2.33 47.49 -11.28
C LYS A 267 -3.40 47.84 -12.33
N GLU A 268 -3.48 47.05 -13.39
CA GLU A 268 -4.45 47.24 -14.48
C GLU A 268 -5.86 46.81 -14.06
N ALA A 269 -6.00 45.73 -13.27
CA ALA A 269 -7.30 45.29 -12.76
C ALA A 269 -7.89 46.33 -11.80
N ALA A 270 -7.08 46.85 -10.87
CA ALA A 270 -7.46 47.90 -9.93
C ALA A 270 -7.87 49.19 -10.65
N HIS A 271 -7.19 49.54 -11.74
CA HIS A 271 -7.52 50.71 -12.57
C HIS A 271 -8.90 50.60 -13.21
N ARG A 272 -9.24 49.46 -13.82
CA ARG A 272 -10.57 49.25 -14.44
C ARG A 272 -11.71 49.27 -13.43
N ILE A 273 -11.53 48.64 -12.27
CA ILE A 273 -12.50 48.63 -11.17
C ILE A 273 -12.77 50.07 -10.70
N PHE A 274 -11.71 50.86 -10.54
CA PHE A 274 -11.81 52.26 -10.17
C PHE A 274 -12.56 53.10 -11.20
N VAL A 275 -12.26 52.96 -12.50
CA VAL A 275 -12.91 53.73 -13.57
C VAL A 275 -14.43 53.51 -13.57
N GLN A 276 -14.87 52.26 -13.38
CA GLN A 276 -16.30 51.93 -13.31
C GLN A 276 -16.95 52.47 -12.03
N CYS A 277 -16.29 52.34 -10.89
CA CYS A 277 -16.75 52.89 -9.62
C CYS A 277 -16.97 54.42 -9.71
N LYS A 278 -15.96 55.14 -10.22
CA LYS A 278 -15.99 56.58 -10.41
C LYS A 278 -17.15 57.01 -11.33
N LYS A 279 -17.33 56.30 -12.45
CA LYS A 279 -18.39 56.59 -13.43
C LYS A 279 -19.80 56.35 -12.86
N LEU A 280 -19.99 55.26 -12.11
CA LEU A 280 -21.28 54.92 -11.50
C LEU A 280 -21.69 55.95 -10.43
N ILE A 281 -20.73 56.33 -9.58
CA ILE A 281 -20.96 57.27 -8.48
C ILE A 281 -21.05 58.73 -8.98
N GLY A 282 -20.48 59.04 -10.14
CA GLY A 282 -20.45 60.40 -10.69
C GLY A 282 -19.37 61.29 -10.06
N ALA A 283 -18.32 60.69 -9.51
CA ALA A 283 -17.16 61.42 -9.00
C ALA A 283 -16.29 61.95 -10.15
N THR A 284 -15.65 63.10 -9.97
CA THR A 284 -14.84 63.72 -11.03
C THR A 284 -13.36 63.29 -10.97
N GLY A 285 -12.84 62.98 -9.78
CA GLY A 285 -11.46 62.48 -9.57
C GLY A 285 -11.37 61.36 -8.54
N GLY A 286 -10.18 60.80 -8.35
CA GLY A 286 -9.92 59.74 -7.38
C GLY A 286 -8.62 58.96 -7.60
N TYR A 287 -8.31 57.99 -6.74
CA TYR A 287 -7.09 57.17 -6.82
C TYR A 287 -7.27 55.79 -6.18
N VAL A 288 -6.30 54.91 -6.42
CA VAL A 288 -6.12 53.66 -5.64
C VAL A 288 -4.69 53.57 -5.12
N ALA A 289 -4.53 53.16 -3.87
CA ALA A 289 -3.23 53.03 -3.22
C ALA A 289 -3.14 51.76 -2.36
N LEU A 290 -1.94 51.22 -2.20
CA LEU A 290 -1.65 50.09 -1.31
C LEU A 290 -1.12 50.58 0.04
N LEU A 291 -1.46 49.87 1.11
CA LEU A 291 -0.93 50.16 2.44
C LEU A 291 0.50 49.58 2.57
N SER A 292 1.44 50.39 3.05
CA SER A 292 2.81 49.96 3.33
C SER A 292 2.86 48.89 4.43
N LYS A 293 3.92 48.07 4.46
CA LYS A 293 4.04 46.95 5.43
C LYS A 293 4.01 47.37 6.91
N ASP A 294 4.44 48.59 7.20
CA ASP A 294 4.41 49.19 8.54
C ASP A 294 3.07 49.89 8.87
N GLY A 295 2.14 49.94 7.91
CA GLY A 295 0.81 50.53 8.05
C GLY A 295 0.80 52.06 8.09
N THR A 296 1.91 52.74 7.83
CA THR A 296 2.03 54.19 8.06
C THR A 296 1.75 55.03 6.82
N ARG A 297 1.84 54.46 5.61
CA ARG A 297 1.74 55.18 4.33
C ARG A 297 0.90 54.40 3.30
N ASN A 298 0.27 55.14 2.39
CA ASN A 298 -0.41 54.62 1.21
C ASN A 298 0.46 54.89 -0.02
N GLU A 299 0.93 53.84 -0.68
CA GLU A 299 1.69 53.89 -1.92
C GLU A 299 0.70 53.96 -3.10
N VAL A 300 0.66 55.11 -3.78
CA VAL A 300 -0.31 55.39 -4.84
C VAL A 300 0.02 54.56 -6.08
N LEU A 301 -0.95 53.76 -6.53
CA LEU A 301 -0.80 52.94 -7.74
C LEU A 301 -1.10 53.74 -9.00
N PHE A 302 -2.16 54.54 -8.95
CA PHE A 302 -2.58 55.47 -9.99
C PHE A 302 -3.51 56.55 -9.39
N LEU A 303 -3.58 57.71 -10.05
CA LEU A 303 -4.39 58.86 -9.67
C LEU A 303 -5.05 59.47 -10.91
N ASP A 304 -6.30 59.87 -10.78
CA ASP A 304 -7.05 60.65 -11.77
C ASP A 304 -7.51 61.98 -11.15
N THR A 305 -6.99 63.09 -11.68
CA THR A 305 -7.27 64.45 -11.16
C THR A 305 -8.57 65.06 -11.72
N GLY A 306 -9.31 64.36 -12.59
CA GLY A 306 -10.54 64.88 -13.19
C GLY A 306 -10.30 66.07 -14.14
N GLY A 307 -9.08 66.23 -14.65
CA GLY A 307 -8.71 67.32 -15.58
C GLY A 307 -8.33 68.64 -14.91
N GLN A 308 -8.26 68.70 -13.58
CA GLN A 308 -7.78 69.88 -12.86
C GLN A 308 -6.25 69.87 -12.69
N PRO A 309 -5.58 71.05 -12.73
CA PRO A 309 -4.14 71.16 -12.55
C PRO A 309 -3.74 70.85 -11.10
N CYS A 310 -2.79 69.93 -10.92
CA CYS A 310 -2.15 69.62 -9.65
C CYS A 310 -0.63 69.72 -9.84
N THR A 311 0.05 70.60 -9.10
CA THR A 311 1.50 70.83 -9.21
C THR A 311 2.31 70.08 -8.17
N VAL A 312 1.65 69.29 -7.32
CA VAL A 312 2.25 68.46 -6.28
C VAL A 312 2.62 67.09 -6.86
N ASP A 313 3.78 66.54 -6.49
CA ASP A 313 4.17 65.18 -6.86
C ASP A 313 3.31 64.15 -6.13
N THR A 314 2.32 63.63 -6.85
CA THR A 314 1.35 62.66 -6.33
C THR A 314 1.82 61.21 -6.40
N SER A 315 3.06 60.96 -6.84
CA SER A 315 3.69 59.63 -6.81
C SER A 315 4.31 59.28 -5.45
N LEU A 316 4.44 60.27 -4.56
CA LEU A 316 5.01 60.10 -3.22
C LEU A 316 4.04 59.35 -2.29
N PRO A 317 4.53 58.41 -1.44
CA PRO A 317 3.69 57.70 -0.48
C PRO A 317 2.96 58.65 0.48
N MET A 318 1.64 58.53 0.57
CA MET A 318 0.79 59.43 1.35
C MET A 318 0.63 58.93 2.79
N PRO A 319 0.81 59.75 3.83
CA PRO A 319 0.64 59.31 5.21
C PRO A 319 -0.83 58.92 5.51
N VAL A 320 -1.01 57.84 6.28
CA VAL A 320 -2.33 57.37 6.73
C VAL A 320 -2.82 58.24 7.89
N ARG A 321 -3.62 59.29 7.60
CA ARG A 321 -4.14 60.27 8.58
C ARG A 321 -5.54 60.77 8.18
N GLY A 322 -6.24 61.42 9.12
CA GLY A 322 -7.59 61.96 8.91
C GLY A 322 -8.61 60.90 8.48
N LEU A 323 -9.48 61.24 7.53
CA LEU A 323 -10.52 60.33 7.01
C LEU A 323 -9.98 59.00 6.48
N ARG A 324 -8.74 58.92 5.98
CA ARG A 324 -8.14 57.64 5.53
C ARG A 324 -7.85 56.70 6.69
N ALA A 325 -7.35 57.23 7.80
CA ALA A 325 -7.10 56.45 9.00
C ALA A 325 -8.42 55.98 9.63
N GLU A 326 -9.46 56.81 9.53
CA GLU A 326 -10.81 56.44 9.94
C GLU A 326 -11.39 55.33 9.06
N ALA A 327 -11.25 55.41 7.73
CA ALA A 327 -11.67 54.36 6.80
C ALA A 327 -11.04 53.00 7.14
N TYR A 328 -9.72 52.97 7.39
CA TYR A 328 -9.02 51.75 7.79
C TYR A 328 -9.44 51.23 9.17
N ARG A 329 -9.66 52.12 10.14
CA ARG A 329 -10.08 51.75 11.50
C ARG A 329 -11.52 51.22 11.52
N ALA A 330 -12.41 51.86 10.78
CA ALA A 330 -13.82 51.50 10.70
C ALA A 330 -14.08 50.30 9.78
N GLY A 331 -13.14 49.98 8.88
CA GLY A 331 -13.28 48.88 7.92
C GLY A 331 -14.39 49.08 6.90
N ARG A 332 -14.89 50.32 6.74
CA ARG A 332 -16.00 50.69 5.86
C ARG A 332 -15.70 52.01 5.15
N ALA A 333 -16.45 52.28 4.07
CA ALA A 333 -16.33 53.55 3.37
C ALA A 333 -16.77 54.72 4.24
N VAL A 334 -16.04 55.83 4.16
CA VAL A 334 -16.32 57.08 4.87
C VAL A 334 -16.19 58.25 3.90
N PHE A 335 -17.02 59.28 4.06
CA PHE A 335 -17.01 60.45 3.19
C PHE A 335 -17.17 61.75 3.99
N ASP A 336 -16.72 62.85 3.39
CA ASP A 336 -16.88 64.21 3.87
C ASP A 336 -17.21 65.12 2.68
N ASN A 337 -18.36 65.81 2.75
CA ASN A 337 -18.87 66.68 1.69
C ASN A 337 -18.48 68.16 1.88
N ASP A 338 -17.88 68.50 3.02
CA ASP A 338 -17.38 69.84 3.32
C ASP A 338 -15.86 69.78 3.59
N PHE A 339 -15.17 68.99 2.77
CA PHE A 339 -13.75 68.72 2.99
C PHE A 339 -12.93 70.00 2.97
N SER A 340 -13.29 70.98 2.14
CA SER A 340 -12.61 72.28 2.02
C SER A 340 -12.56 73.07 3.32
N ASN A 341 -13.56 72.91 4.21
CA ASN A 341 -13.62 73.58 5.51
C ASN A 341 -13.17 72.69 6.67
N SER A 342 -12.84 71.42 6.40
CA SER A 342 -12.36 70.49 7.41
C SER A 342 -10.99 70.88 7.98
N GLU A 343 -10.69 70.39 9.18
CA GLU A 343 -9.35 70.52 9.79
C GLU A 343 -8.24 69.88 8.93
N TRP A 344 -8.62 68.95 8.04
CA TRP A 344 -7.72 68.19 7.18
C TRP A 344 -7.35 68.92 5.88
N ALA A 345 -8.19 69.85 5.39
CA ALA A 345 -7.88 70.67 4.22
C ALA A 345 -6.65 71.57 4.46
N ARG A 346 -6.41 72.01 5.70
CA ARG A 346 -5.23 72.82 6.08
C ARG A 346 -3.90 72.08 5.95
N LEU A 347 -3.93 70.75 5.87
CA LEU A 347 -2.76 69.90 5.73
C LEU A 347 -2.43 69.59 4.26
N MET A 348 -3.22 70.09 3.31
CA MET A 348 -2.96 69.90 1.89
C MET A 348 -1.83 70.81 1.40
N PRO A 349 -0.83 70.27 0.69
CA PRO A 349 0.27 71.08 0.16
C PRO A 349 -0.22 72.11 -0.87
N ALA A 350 0.42 73.28 -0.90
CA ALA A 350 0.10 74.33 -1.85
C ALA A 350 0.28 73.83 -3.30
N GLY A 351 -0.76 74.01 -4.13
CA GLY A 351 -0.78 73.50 -5.52
C GLY A 351 -1.41 72.11 -5.70
N HIS A 352 -1.89 71.48 -4.62
CA HIS A 352 -2.71 70.26 -4.70
C HIS A 352 -4.11 70.56 -5.28
N LEU A 353 -4.73 69.54 -5.89
CA LEU A 353 -6.12 69.57 -6.36
C LEU A 353 -7.08 70.11 -5.28
N GLU A 354 -8.01 70.99 -5.67
CA GLU A 354 -9.05 71.50 -4.77
C GLU A 354 -10.11 70.42 -4.51
N LEU A 355 -10.21 70.00 -3.25
CA LEU A 355 -11.12 68.93 -2.82
C LEU A 355 -12.30 69.54 -2.07
N GLN A 356 -13.49 69.47 -2.67
CA GLN A 356 -14.77 69.89 -2.09
C GLN A 356 -15.42 68.75 -1.31
N SER A 357 -15.49 67.57 -1.92
CA SER A 357 -16.01 66.35 -1.30
C SER A 357 -15.04 65.19 -1.52
N VAL A 358 -14.91 64.31 -0.53
CA VAL A 358 -14.05 63.12 -0.60
C VAL A 358 -14.76 61.90 -0.05
N LEU A 359 -14.48 60.73 -0.62
CA LEU A 359 -14.93 59.44 -0.14
C LEU A 359 -13.76 58.46 -0.18
N PHE A 360 -13.55 57.70 0.90
CA PHE A 360 -12.52 56.67 0.98
C PHE A 360 -13.12 55.33 1.36
N ALA A 361 -12.87 54.31 0.52
CA ALA A 361 -13.26 52.93 0.76
C ALA A 361 -12.00 52.06 0.94
N PRO A 362 -11.85 51.34 2.06
CA PRO A 362 -10.69 50.46 2.28
C PRO A 362 -10.79 49.19 1.42
N LEU A 363 -9.64 48.71 0.92
CA LEU A 363 -9.48 47.39 0.32
C LEU A 363 -9.24 46.40 1.46
N VAL A 364 -10.29 45.70 1.90
CA VAL A 364 -10.24 44.82 3.06
C VAL A 364 -10.16 43.35 2.63
N LEU A 365 -9.19 42.62 3.17
CA LEU A 365 -9.08 41.15 3.10
C LEU A 365 -8.95 40.63 4.53
N ASP A 366 -9.71 39.59 4.88
CA ASP A 366 -9.70 38.96 6.21
C ASP A 366 -9.80 39.96 7.38
N GLY A 367 -10.62 41.00 7.21
CA GLY A 367 -10.81 42.05 8.22
C GLY A 367 -9.65 43.05 8.35
N LYS A 368 -8.61 42.97 7.51
CA LYS A 368 -7.47 43.91 7.48
C LYS A 368 -7.46 44.76 6.21
N GLY A 369 -7.21 46.05 6.36
CA GLY A 369 -7.03 46.97 5.25
C GLY A 369 -5.66 46.80 4.59
N HIS A 370 -5.66 46.54 3.27
CA HIS A 370 -4.45 46.33 2.47
C HIS A 370 -4.19 47.46 1.47
N GLY A 371 -5.15 48.37 1.33
CA GLY A 371 -5.08 49.53 0.43
C GLY A 371 -6.35 50.37 0.56
N ILE A 372 -6.46 51.44 -0.22
CA ILE A 372 -7.61 52.34 -0.19
C ILE A 372 -7.98 52.82 -1.60
N LEU A 373 -9.29 52.91 -1.85
CA LEU A 373 -9.89 53.52 -3.03
C LEU A 373 -10.46 54.88 -2.62
N GLY A 374 -9.94 55.95 -3.21
CA GLY A 374 -10.38 57.32 -2.97
C GLY A 374 -11.18 57.88 -4.15
N LEU A 375 -12.30 58.55 -3.88
CA LEU A 375 -13.09 59.30 -4.84
C LEU A 375 -13.23 60.75 -4.37
N ALA A 376 -13.33 61.68 -5.31
CA ALA A 376 -13.39 63.10 -5.01
C ALA A 376 -14.36 63.87 -5.92
N ASN A 377 -14.89 64.97 -5.37
CA ASN A 377 -15.61 66.02 -6.08
C ASN A 377 -16.81 65.49 -6.88
N LYS A 378 -17.71 64.75 -6.21
CA LYS A 378 -19.04 64.41 -6.75
C LYS A 378 -19.95 65.63 -6.69
N PRO A 379 -20.54 66.09 -7.81
CA PRO A 379 -21.53 67.16 -7.80
C PRO A 379 -22.73 66.80 -6.92
N GLY A 380 -23.02 67.64 -5.91
CA GLY A 380 -24.08 67.38 -4.92
C GLY A 380 -23.64 66.62 -3.67
N GLY A 381 -22.36 66.22 -3.59
CA GLY A 381 -21.82 65.46 -2.45
C GLY A 381 -22.07 63.95 -2.54
N PHE A 382 -21.36 63.20 -1.71
CA PHE A 382 -21.54 61.77 -1.50
C PHE A 382 -22.63 61.49 -0.47
N ASP A 383 -23.34 60.38 -0.62
CA ASP A 383 -24.31 59.89 0.35
C ASP A 383 -23.98 58.46 0.83
N ASP A 384 -24.81 57.93 1.73
CA ASP A 384 -24.63 56.56 2.24
C ASP A 384 -24.78 55.48 1.16
N HIS A 385 -25.46 55.79 0.05
CA HIS A 385 -25.57 54.88 -1.09
C HIS A 385 -24.26 54.82 -1.86
N ASP A 386 -23.63 55.96 -2.13
CA ASP A 386 -22.30 56.03 -2.73
C ASP A 386 -21.24 55.34 -1.87
N ALA A 387 -21.32 55.49 -0.55
CA ALA A 387 -20.43 54.81 0.40
C ALA A 387 -20.56 53.28 0.31
N ARG A 388 -21.80 52.75 0.20
CA ARG A 388 -22.03 51.31 0.01
C ARG A 388 -21.48 50.82 -1.33
N LEU A 389 -21.73 51.56 -2.41
CA LEU A 389 -21.22 51.23 -3.74
C LEU A 389 -19.69 51.23 -3.75
N ALA A 390 -19.04 52.31 -3.30
CA ALA A 390 -17.58 52.39 -3.24
C ALA A 390 -16.96 51.30 -2.36
N GLY A 391 -17.63 50.92 -1.26
CA GLY A 391 -17.25 49.77 -0.44
C GLY A 391 -17.24 48.45 -1.22
N ALA A 392 -18.27 48.18 -2.03
CA ALA A 392 -18.34 46.99 -2.88
C ALA A 392 -17.21 46.95 -3.93
N PHE A 393 -16.89 48.07 -4.57
CA PHE A 393 -15.75 48.17 -5.49
C PHE A 393 -14.39 48.07 -4.78
N GLY A 394 -14.29 48.53 -3.53
CA GLY A 394 -13.11 48.33 -2.67
C GLY A 394 -12.82 46.86 -2.39
N VAL A 395 -13.86 46.04 -2.18
CA VAL A 395 -13.73 44.58 -2.05
C VAL A 395 -13.25 43.93 -3.35
N LEU A 396 -13.80 44.33 -4.51
CA LEU A 396 -13.33 43.83 -5.80
C LEU A 396 -11.83 44.13 -6.03
N ALA A 397 -11.39 45.35 -5.73
CA ALA A 397 -9.97 45.70 -5.83
C ALA A 397 -9.09 44.90 -4.84
N ALA A 398 -9.61 44.57 -3.66
CA ALA A 398 -8.91 43.72 -2.70
C ALA A 398 -8.73 42.27 -3.22
N VAL A 399 -9.74 41.72 -3.88
CA VAL A 399 -9.66 40.38 -4.52
C VAL A 399 -8.62 40.36 -5.64
N ALA A 400 -8.54 41.43 -6.45
CA ALA A 400 -7.51 41.56 -7.49
C ALA A 400 -6.08 41.46 -6.92
N LEU A 401 -5.85 42.06 -5.74
CA LEU A 401 -4.56 42.04 -5.04
C LEU A 401 -4.18 40.62 -4.57
N LEU A 402 -5.16 39.85 -4.07
CA LEU A 402 -4.96 38.48 -3.62
C LEU A 402 -4.58 37.55 -4.78
N ASN A 403 -5.24 37.69 -5.93
CA ASN A 403 -4.96 36.90 -7.14
C ASN A 403 -3.52 37.12 -7.63
N SER A 404 -3.06 38.37 -7.69
CA SER A 404 -1.69 38.71 -8.12
C SER A 404 -0.62 38.13 -7.19
N ARG A 405 -0.80 38.21 -5.87
CA ARG A 405 0.14 37.63 -4.90
C ARG A 405 0.22 36.11 -4.97
N THR A 406 -0.89 35.47 -5.33
CA THR A 406 -0.97 34.01 -5.50
C THR A 406 -0.20 33.56 -6.75
N LEU A 407 -0.25 34.33 -7.83
CA LEU A 407 0.48 34.06 -9.08
C LEU A 407 2.01 34.19 -8.92
N GLU A 408 2.49 35.18 -8.16
CA GLU A 408 3.93 35.34 -7.89
C GLU A 408 4.51 34.19 -7.04
N SER A 409 3.72 33.66 -6.10
CA SER A 409 4.12 32.50 -5.27
C SER A 409 4.22 31.19 -6.08
N LEU A 410 3.47 31.07 -7.17
CA LEU A 410 3.46 29.92 -8.07
C LEU A 410 4.78 29.81 -8.86
N GLU A 411 5.28 30.92 -9.41
CA GLU A 411 6.51 30.94 -10.21
C GLU A 411 7.78 30.61 -9.40
N SER A 412 7.80 30.98 -8.11
CA SER A 412 8.93 30.69 -7.21
C SER A 412 9.04 29.21 -6.87
N ASN A 413 7.90 28.53 -6.66
CA ASN A 413 7.86 27.10 -6.34
C ASN A 413 8.20 26.21 -7.55
N GLU A 414 7.83 26.61 -8.77
CA GLU A 414 8.17 25.87 -9.99
C GLU A 414 9.69 25.80 -10.23
N ARG A 415 10.42 26.89 -9.92
CA ARG A 415 11.89 26.93 -10.05
C ARG A 415 12.60 26.01 -9.06
N ARG A 416 12.10 25.91 -7.82
CA ARG A 416 12.65 25.00 -6.78
C ARG A 416 12.49 23.53 -7.17
N PHE A 417 11.35 23.16 -7.73
CA PHE A 417 11.08 21.81 -8.22
C PHE A 417 12.04 21.40 -9.35
N ARG A 418 12.30 22.31 -10.31
CA ARG A 418 13.17 22.01 -11.45
C ARG A 418 14.61 21.69 -11.06
N SER A 419 15.14 22.31 -10.00
CA SER A 419 16.54 22.11 -9.59
C SER A 419 16.77 20.79 -8.85
N VAL A 420 15.90 20.40 -7.90
CA VAL A 420 16.01 19.14 -7.13
C VAL A 420 16.00 17.91 -8.04
N VAL A 421 15.14 17.91 -9.07
CA VAL A 421 14.99 16.77 -9.98
C VAL A 421 16.18 16.65 -10.95
N GLN A 422 16.81 17.78 -11.31
CA GLN A 422 17.98 17.80 -12.20
C GLN A 422 19.27 17.28 -11.52
N THR A 423 19.34 17.25 -10.19
CA THR A 423 20.53 16.84 -9.41
C THR A 423 20.48 15.41 -8.86
N ALA A 424 19.40 14.65 -9.09
CA ALA A 424 19.26 13.28 -8.60
C ALA A 424 20.27 12.31 -9.24
N CYS A 425 20.76 11.31 -8.49
CA CYS A 425 21.71 10.29 -8.97
C CYS A 425 21.07 9.22 -9.86
N ASP A 426 19.78 8.91 -9.63
CA ASP A 426 19.02 8.01 -10.48
C ASP A 426 18.44 8.77 -11.69
N ALA A 427 18.31 8.08 -12.82
CA ALA A 427 17.73 8.67 -14.01
C ALA A 427 16.21 8.83 -13.81
N ILE A 428 15.72 10.07 -13.89
CA ILE A 428 14.30 10.40 -13.74
C ILE A 428 13.78 10.85 -15.10
N ILE A 429 12.81 10.11 -15.61
CA ILE A 429 12.22 10.32 -16.92
C ILE A 429 10.71 10.45 -16.73
N ASN A 430 10.11 11.54 -17.20
CA ASN A 430 8.66 11.61 -17.30
C ASN A 430 8.23 11.46 -18.75
N VAL A 431 7.17 10.68 -18.95
CA VAL A 431 6.51 10.52 -20.23
C VAL A 431 5.04 10.85 -20.10
N ASP A 432 4.45 11.40 -21.15
CA ASP A 432 3.02 11.65 -21.23
C ASP A 432 2.22 10.40 -21.60
N SER A 433 0.92 10.57 -21.81
CA SER A 433 0.00 9.49 -22.20
C SER A 433 0.23 8.95 -23.62
N GLY A 434 0.92 9.70 -24.47
CA GLY A 434 1.39 9.24 -25.79
C GLY A 434 2.65 8.38 -25.68
N GLY A 435 3.33 8.41 -24.53
CA GLY A 435 4.61 7.76 -24.31
C GLY A 435 5.79 8.62 -24.77
N ASP A 436 5.56 9.90 -25.05
CA ASP A 436 6.61 10.85 -25.40
C ASP A 436 7.26 11.41 -24.15
N ILE A 437 8.58 11.57 -24.19
CA ILE A 437 9.38 12.06 -23.06
C ILE A 437 9.12 13.55 -22.89
N VAL A 438 8.47 13.91 -21.80
CA VAL A 438 8.19 15.29 -21.42
C VAL A 438 9.12 15.81 -20.33
N PHE A 439 9.97 14.93 -19.78
CA PHE A 439 10.99 15.34 -18.83
C PHE A 439 12.17 14.36 -18.82
N TRP A 440 13.37 14.91 -18.83
CA TRP A 440 14.63 14.17 -18.86
C TRP A 440 15.66 14.85 -17.97
N ASN A 441 16.10 14.19 -16.89
CA ASN A 441 17.08 14.76 -15.96
C ASN A 441 18.54 14.44 -16.37
N ARG A 442 19.50 15.15 -15.76
CA ARG A 442 20.94 14.98 -16.04
C ARG A 442 21.49 13.56 -15.82
N ALA A 443 20.97 12.82 -14.85
CA ALA A 443 21.34 11.42 -14.64
C ALA A 443 20.88 10.53 -15.80
N ALA A 444 19.70 10.79 -16.38
CA ALA A 444 19.25 10.12 -17.60
C ALA A 444 20.16 10.45 -18.79
N GLU A 445 20.67 11.69 -18.90
CA GLU A 445 21.66 12.04 -19.94
C GLU A 445 22.93 11.20 -19.84
N THR A 446 23.46 11.06 -18.63
CA THR A 446 24.67 10.30 -18.36
C THR A 446 24.46 8.80 -18.57
N MET A 447 23.32 8.27 -18.10
CA MET A 447 23.01 6.84 -18.17
C MET A 447 22.72 6.39 -19.62
N PHE A 448 21.90 7.12 -20.37
CA PHE A 448 21.51 6.68 -21.72
C PHE A 448 22.35 7.31 -22.84
N GLY A 449 23.15 8.34 -22.56
CA GLY A 449 24.04 9.00 -23.51
C GLY A 449 23.35 10.04 -24.43
N TYR A 450 22.12 10.43 -24.12
CA TYR A 450 21.34 11.42 -24.88
C TYR A 450 21.08 12.67 -24.03
N THR A 451 21.25 13.86 -24.62
CA THR A 451 20.93 15.11 -23.93
C THR A 451 19.41 15.31 -23.81
N ALA A 452 18.95 16.08 -22.83
CA ALA A 452 17.54 16.41 -22.64
C ALA A 452 16.94 17.05 -23.91
N GLY A 453 17.65 17.99 -24.53
CA GLY A 453 17.19 18.62 -25.78
C GLY A 453 17.01 17.64 -26.95
N GLU A 454 17.76 16.54 -27.00
CA GLU A 454 17.61 15.48 -28.01
C GLU A 454 16.42 14.56 -27.72
N MET A 455 16.05 14.40 -26.44
CA MET A 455 15.06 13.41 -25.98
C MET A 455 13.67 14.00 -25.71
N MET A 456 13.57 15.29 -25.40
CA MET A 456 12.28 15.95 -25.16
C MET A 456 11.38 15.86 -26.40
N GLY A 457 10.15 15.39 -26.21
CA GLY A 457 9.17 15.15 -27.27
C GLY A 457 9.45 13.92 -28.14
N ARG A 458 10.46 13.10 -27.82
CA ARG A 458 10.69 11.81 -28.47
C ARG A 458 9.97 10.70 -27.73
N PRO A 459 9.53 9.64 -28.44
CA PRO A 459 8.92 8.50 -27.80
C PRO A 459 9.94 7.78 -26.92
N LEU A 460 9.52 7.39 -25.71
CA LEU A 460 10.32 6.65 -24.75
C LEU A 460 10.87 5.34 -25.35
N THR A 461 10.19 4.81 -26.36
CA THR A 461 10.62 3.65 -27.13
C THR A 461 12.03 3.80 -27.72
N THR A 462 12.54 5.02 -27.87
CA THR A 462 13.91 5.31 -28.30
C THR A 462 14.96 4.63 -27.43
N VAL A 463 14.80 4.67 -26.09
CA VAL A 463 15.73 4.06 -25.12
C VAL A 463 15.28 2.67 -24.65
N ILE A 464 14.26 2.12 -25.32
CA ILE A 464 13.76 0.77 -25.10
C ILE A 464 14.25 -0.11 -26.25
N PRO A 465 14.84 -1.28 -25.94
CA PRO A 465 15.20 -2.27 -26.96
C PRO A 465 14.03 -2.57 -27.89
N ALA A 466 14.28 -2.71 -29.20
CA ALA A 466 13.24 -2.84 -30.22
C ALA A 466 12.17 -3.90 -29.88
N ARG A 467 12.59 -5.01 -29.29
CA ARG A 467 11.73 -6.12 -28.87
C ARG A 467 10.75 -5.80 -27.75
N PHE A 468 11.02 -4.78 -26.93
CA PHE A 468 10.15 -4.39 -25.81
C PHE A 468 9.28 -3.16 -26.11
N ARG A 469 9.46 -2.51 -27.27
CA ARG A 469 8.74 -1.28 -27.65
C ARG A 469 7.23 -1.49 -27.74
N GLU A 470 6.77 -2.52 -28.45
CA GLU A 470 5.33 -2.79 -28.57
C GLU A 470 4.69 -3.20 -27.23
N ALA A 471 5.41 -3.95 -26.40
CA ALA A 471 4.93 -4.36 -25.08
C ALA A 471 4.81 -3.16 -24.13
N HIS A 472 5.79 -2.26 -24.19
CA HIS A 472 5.76 -0.98 -23.50
C HIS A 472 4.61 -0.10 -24.00
N GLU A 473 4.40 0.01 -25.32
CA GLU A 473 3.28 0.75 -25.91
C GLU A 473 1.91 0.19 -25.49
N ARG A 474 1.74 -1.14 -25.47
CA ARG A 474 0.51 -1.79 -24.97
C ARG A 474 0.34 -1.61 -23.46
N GLY A 475 1.43 -1.69 -22.70
CA GLY A 475 1.44 -1.45 -21.26
C GLY A 475 1.06 -0.01 -20.91
N MET A 476 1.59 0.96 -21.68
CA MET A 476 1.26 2.37 -21.55
C MET A 476 -0.20 2.62 -21.93
N LYS A 477 -0.68 2.09 -23.07
CA LYS A 477 -2.09 2.17 -23.47
C LYS A 477 -3.05 1.56 -22.46
N ARG A 478 -2.64 0.47 -21.79
CA ARG A 478 -3.41 -0.17 -20.71
C ARG A 478 -3.40 0.65 -19.43
N LEU A 479 -2.26 1.20 -18.99
CA LEU A 479 -2.19 2.11 -17.83
C LEU A 479 -3.06 3.36 -18.06
N VAL A 480 -2.97 3.90 -19.28
CA VAL A 480 -3.74 5.05 -19.72
C VAL A 480 -5.23 4.73 -19.74
N SER A 481 -5.65 3.48 -20.00
CA SER A 481 -7.07 3.10 -20.04
C SER A 481 -7.64 2.58 -18.70
N THR A 482 -6.86 1.91 -17.86
CA THR A 482 -7.37 1.24 -16.64
C THR A 482 -7.04 1.97 -15.34
N GLY A 483 -6.03 2.84 -15.30
CA GLY A 483 -5.59 3.53 -14.07
C GLY A 483 -4.83 2.65 -13.07
N GLU A 484 -4.68 1.35 -13.33
CA GLU A 484 -3.93 0.41 -12.51
C GLU A 484 -2.76 -0.17 -13.30
N SER A 485 -1.53 -0.04 -12.78
CA SER A 485 -0.39 -0.84 -13.22
C SER A 485 -0.10 -1.94 -12.22
N ARG A 486 0.22 -3.13 -12.73
CA ARG A 486 0.84 -4.20 -11.92
C ARG A 486 2.23 -3.83 -11.39
N LEU A 487 2.79 -2.69 -11.84
CA LEU A 487 4.13 -2.18 -11.52
C LEU A 487 4.10 -0.98 -10.55
N ILE A 488 2.94 -0.43 -10.18
CA ILE A 488 2.88 0.72 -9.25
C ILE A 488 3.38 0.29 -7.88
N GLY A 489 4.42 0.96 -7.37
CA GLY A 489 5.05 0.62 -6.09
C GLY A 489 5.87 -0.68 -6.09
N ARG A 490 6.10 -1.28 -7.27
CA ARG A 490 6.97 -2.44 -7.45
C ARG A 490 8.19 -2.05 -8.28
N VAL A 491 9.34 -2.40 -7.76
CA VAL A 491 10.61 -2.29 -8.45
C VAL A 491 10.73 -3.45 -9.43
N VAL A 492 10.92 -3.17 -10.73
CA VAL A 492 11.02 -4.20 -11.76
C VAL A 492 12.29 -4.10 -12.59
N GLU A 493 12.90 -5.25 -12.85
CA GLU A 493 14.11 -5.33 -13.68
C GLU A 493 13.72 -5.47 -15.15
N VAL A 494 14.20 -4.55 -15.99
CA VAL A 494 13.96 -4.53 -17.45
C VAL A 494 15.25 -4.18 -18.18
N ALA A 495 15.31 -4.35 -19.50
CA ALA A 495 16.47 -3.94 -20.28
C ALA A 495 16.23 -2.58 -20.94
N ALA A 496 17.24 -1.72 -20.88
CA ALA A 496 17.30 -0.41 -21.50
C ALA A 496 18.37 -0.39 -22.62
N LEU A 497 18.25 0.58 -23.53
CA LEU A 497 19.15 0.77 -24.67
C LEU A 497 19.88 2.11 -24.54
N ARG A 498 21.22 2.09 -24.60
CA ARG A 498 22.05 3.30 -24.66
C ARG A 498 22.14 3.84 -26.09
N ARG A 499 22.61 5.07 -26.23
CA ARG A 499 22.85 5.72 -27.54
C ARG A 499 23.76 4.94 -28.48
N ASP A 500 24.75 4.24 -27.95
CA ASP A 500 25.70 3.42 -28.72
C ASP A 500 25.10 2.09 -29.20
N GLY A 501 23.83 1.81 -28.86
CA GLY A 501 23.12 0.59 -29.20
C GLY A 501 23.37 -0.56 -28.22
N SER A 502 24.16 -0.36 -27.16
CA SER A 502 24.33 -1.37 -26.12
C SER A 502 23.09 -1.48 -25.25
N GLU A 503 22.67 -2.70 -24.98
CA GLU A 503 21.58 -2.98 -24.05
C GLU A 503 22.15 -3.27 -22.66
N PHE A 504 21.50 -2.75 -21.63
CA PHE A 504 21.92 -2.94 -20.25
C PHE A 504 20.72 -3.14 -19.32
N PRO A 505 20.84 -3.96 -18.27
CA PRO A 505 19.75 -4.19 -17.33
C PRO A 505 19.59 -3.00 -16.39
N ILE A 506 18.34 -2.58 -16.23
CA ILE A 506 17.93 -1.50 -15.34
C ILE A 506 16.88 -2.01 -14.36
N GLU A 507 16.93 -1.47 -13.16
CA GLU A 507 15.87 -1.52 -12.18
C GLU A 507 15.01 -0.26 -12.36
N LEU A 508 13.72 -0.48 -12.64
CA LEU A 508 12.76 0.54 -13.00
C LEU A 508 11.66 0.59 -11.93
N SER A 509 11.49 1.75 -11.31
CA SER A 509 10.34 2.06 -10.47
C SER A 509 9.44 3.06 -11.19
N LEU A 510 8.18 2.70 -11.35
CA LEU A 510 7.19 3.50 -12.09
C LEU A 510 6.19 4.12 -11.11
N ALA A 511 6.12 5.45 -11.14
CA ALA A 511 5.09 6.22 -10.48
C ALA A 511 4.16 6.84 -11.53
N PHE A 512 2.86 6.71 -11.31
CA PHE A 512 1.83 7.30 -12.15
C PHE A 512 1.26 8.54 -11.46
N TRP A 513 1.01 9.58 -12.24
CA TRP A 513 0.28 10.74 -11.76
C TRP A 513 -0.49 11.40 -12.88
N THR A 514 -1.62 12.00 -12.52
CA THR A 514 -2.46 12.77 -13.43
C THR A 514 -2.24 14.26 -13.21
N ALA A 515 -2.29 15.00 -14.32
CA ALA A 515 -2.18 16.44 -14.38
C ALA A 515 -2.98 16.87 -15.60
N ASN A 516 -3.99 17.73 -15.44
CA ASN A 516 -4.82 18.16 -16.56
C ASN A 516 -5.51 16.99 -17.31
N ASP A 517 -5.97 15.95 -16.61
CA ASP A 517 -6.48 14.68 -17.17
C ASP A 517 -5.54 13.92 -18.13
N GLU A 518 -4.38 14.49 -18.43
CA GLU A 518 -3.26 13.83 -19.05
C GLU A 518 -2.53 12.98 -17.99
N LYS A 519 -2.24 11.75 -18.40
CA LYS A 519 -1.57 10.78 -17.55
C LYS A 519 -0.10 10.86 -17.82
N PHE A 520 0.66 11.17 -16.79
CA PHE A 520 2.11 11.18 -16.84
C PHE A 520 2.66 9.99 -16.07
N PHE A 521 3.75 9.46 -16.58
CA PHE A 521 4.46 8.34 -15.97
C PHE A 521 5.87 8.80 -15.67
N THR A 522 6.24 8.74 -14.40
CA THR A 522 7.61 8.95 -13.96
C THR A 522 8.28 7.60 -13.80
N GLY A 523 9.28 7.34 -14.64
CA GLY A 523 10.22 6.25 -14.46
C GLY A 523 11.44 6.74 -13.69
N ILE A 524 11.70 6.14 -12.53
CA ILE A 524 12.99 6.21 -11.86
C ILE A 524 13.77 4.97 -12.28
N VAL A 525 14.89 5.20 -12.95
CA VAL A 525 15.72 4.17 -13.57
C VAL A 525 17.07 4.12 -12.89
N ARG A 526 17.45 2.92 -12.46
CA ARG A 526 18.75 2.60 -11.87
C ARG A 526 19.43 1.49 -12.68
N ASP A 527 20.73 1.61 -12.91
CA ASP A 527 21.51 0.59 -13.63
C ASP A 527 21.88 -0.57 -12.69
N ILE A 528 21.60 -1.83 -13.08
CA ILE A 528 21.90 -3.04 -12.28
C ILE A 528 22.88 -3.99 -12.97
N SER A 529 23.63 -3.51 -13.96
CA SER A 529 24.58 -4.31 -14.76
C SER A 529 25.64 -5.04 -13.92
N GLU A 530 26.00 -4.51 -12.75
CA GLU A 530 26.93 -5.17 -11.82
C GLU A 530 26.26 -6.30 -11.00
N ARG A 531 25.00 -6.13 -10.59
CA ARG A 531 24.23 -7.13 -9.83
C ARG A 531 23.87 -8.35 -10.70
N ARG A 532 23.55 -8.14 -11.98
CA ARG A 532 23.11 -9.21 -12.89
C ARG A 532 24.25 -10.15 -13.31
N ARG A 533 25.46 -9.61 -13.52
CA ARG A 533 26.67 -10.42 -13.76
C ARG A 533 26.98 -11.38 -12.61
N ALA A 534 26.61 -11.04 -11.38
CA ALA A 534 26.73 -11.93 -10.22
C ALA A 534 25.63 -13.01 -10.15
N GLY A 535 24.45 -12.78 -10.75
CA GLY A 535 23.32 -13.73 -10.76
C GLY A 535 23.27 -14.68 -11.96
N GLU A 536 23.74 -14.28 -13.14
CA GLU A 536 23.80 -15.16 -14.33
C GLU A 536 24.82 -16.29 -14.16
N ALA A 537 25.88 -16.08 -13.37
CA ALA A 537 26.79 -17.13 -12.92
C ALA A 537 26.10 -18.23 -12.09
N LEU A 538 24.92 -17.95 -11.51
CA LEU A 538 24.13 -18.89 -10.70
C LEU A 538 23.02 -19.58 -11.50
N ARG A 539 22.49 -18.92 -12.55
CA ARG A 539 21.36 -19.40 -13.37
C ARG A 539 21.76 -20.36 -14.48
N GLN A 540 23.00 -20.26 -14.98
CA GLN A 540 23.57 -21.23 -15.92
C GLN A 540 23.63 -22.66 -15.33
N ALA A 541 23.48 -22.79 -14.00
CA ALA A 541 23.35 -24.07 -13.30
C ALA A 541 21.90 -24.59 -13.16
N HIS A 542 20.87 -23.83 -13.58
CA HIS A 542 19.44 -24.16 -13.37
C HIS A 542 18.67 -24.49 -14.66
N ASP A 543 19.00 -23.85 -15.79
CA ASP A 543 18.22 -23.96 -17.03
C ASP A 543 18.35 -25.33 -17.76
N GLU A 544 19.18 -26.25 -17.27
CA GLU A 544 19.15 -27.66 -17.70
C GLU A 544 17.83 -28.40 -17.32
N LEU A 545 17.01 -27.85 -16.43
CA LEU A 545 15.86 -28.58 -15.83
C LEU A 545 14.49 -28.39 -16.54
N GLU A 546 14.28 -27.33 -17.34
CA GLU A 546 12.91 -26.86 -17.64
C GLU A 546 12.35 -27.23 -19.03
N ILE A 547 13.06 -28.04 -19.81
CA ILE A 547 12.63 -28.61 -21.12
C ILE A 547 11.34 -29.46 -21.03
N ARG A 548 10.71 -29.60 -19.86
CA ARG A 548 9.75 -30.67 -19.54
C ARG A 548 8.25 -30.29 -19.49
N VAL A 549 7.81 -29.08 -19.88
CA VAL A 549 6.42 -28.60 -19.57
C VAL A 549 5.52 -28.31 -20.80
N GLU A 550 5.96 -28.55 -22.03
CA GLU A 550 5.23 -28.26 -23.28
C GLU A 550 3.86 -28.99 -23.53
N GLU A 551 3.27 -29.73 -22.58
CA GLU A 551 2.20 -30.70 -22.88
C GLU A 551 0.71 -30.21 -22.77
N ARG A 552 0.39 -28.95 -22.40
CA ARG A 552 -0.96 -28.57 -21.86
C ARG A 552 -1.92 -27.72 -22.75
N THR A 553 -2.11 -28.01 -24.05
CA THR A 553 -2.77 -27.05 -25.00
C THR A 553 -4.05 -27.49 -25.77
N ALA A 554 -4.75 -28.59 -25.46
CA ALA A 554 -5.73 -29.18 -26.42
C ALA A 554 -7.27 -29.06 -26.18
N GLU A 555 -7.81 -28.50 -25.09
CA GLU A 555 -9.20 -28.81 -24.66
C GLU A 555 -10.36 -27.80 -24.98
N LEU A 556 -10.17 -26.62 -25.60
CA LEU A 556 -11.16 -25.51 -25.47
C LEU A 556 -12.24 -25.32 -26.57
N ALA A 557 -12.41 -26.18 -27.59
CA ALA A 557 -13.07 -25.74 -28.85
C ALA A 557 -14.60 -25.99 -29.06
N SER A 558 -15.38 -26.65 -28.19
CA SER A 558 -16.61 -27.34 -28.68
C SER A 558 -18.03 -26.79 -28.33
N ALA A 559 -18.26 -25.68 -27.62
CA ALA A 559 -19.54 -25.51 -26.87
C ALA A 559 -20.66 -24.53 -27.39
N ASN A 560 -20.62 -23.86 -28.56
CA ASN A 560 -21.34 -22.56 -28.70
C ASN A 560 -22.52 -22.37 -29.70
N GLN A 561 -23.14 -23.39 -30.33
CA GLN A 561 -23.91 -23.14 -31.58
C GLN A 561 -25.46 -23.25 -31.57
N ALA A 562 -26.18 -23.55 -30.48
CA ALA A 562 -27.54 -24.10 -30.60
C ALA A 562 -28.79 -23.21 -30.33
N LEU A 563 -28.72 -21.96 -29.84
CA LEU A 563 -29.87 -21.37 -29.09
C LEU A 563 -30.78 -20.30 -29.78
N HIS A 564 -30.78 -20.08 -31.10
CA HIS A 564 -31.13 -18.73 -31.62
C HIS A 564 -32.45 -18.47 -32.42
N LEU A 565 -33.35 -19.42 -32.71
CA LEU A 565 -34.30 -19.21 -33.84
C LEU A 565 -35.80 -18.90 -33.58
N GLU A 566 -36.35 -18.96 -32.36
CA GLU A 566 -37.84 -19.07 -32.21
C GLU A 566 -38.65 -17.76 -31.94
N ILE A 567 -38.05 -16.59 -31.70
CA ILE A 567 -38.75 -15.49 -30.96
C ILE A 567 -39.38 -14.34 -31.82
N ILE A 568 -39.35 -14.38 -33.16
CA ILE A 568 -39.41 -13.14 -33.99
C ILE A 568 -40.83 -12.59 -34.38
N GLU A 569 -41.90 -13.36 -34.54
CA GLU A 569 -43.10 -12.86 -35.28
C GLU A 569 -44.15 -12.04 -34.49
N ARG A 570 -44.19 -12.10 -33.15
CA ARG A 570 -45.27 -11.47 -32.35
C ARG A 570 -45.12 -9.95 -32.13
N SER A 571 -44.02 -9.32 -32.52
CA SER A 571 -43.63 -7.97 -32.06
C SER A 571 -44.27 -6.76 -32.77
N ARG A 572 -44.72 -6.89 -34.03
CA ARG A 572 -44.80 -5.73 -34.95
C ARG A 572 -45.98 -4.74 -34.80
N ALA A 573 -47.09 -5.10 -34.16
CA ALA A 573 -48.30 -4.23 -34.08
C ALA A 573 -48.37 -3.37 -32.80
N GLU A 574 -47.72 -3.79 -31.72
CA GLU A 574 -47.57 -2.99 -30.48
C GLU A 574 -46.60 -1.81 -30.65
N GLU A 575 -45.93 -1.73 -31.80
CA GLU A 575 -44.75 -0.91 -31.98
C GLU A 575 -45.07 0.55 -32.31
N ARG A 576 -46.16 0.86 -33.05
CA ARG A 576 -46.45 2.23 -33.52
C ARG A 576 -46.84 3.21 -32.41
N VAL A 577 -47.67 2.79 -31.46
CA VAL A 577 -48.09 3.62 -30.31
C VAL A 577 -46.98 3.75 -29.26
N ARG A 578 -46.06 2.78 -29.19
CA ARG A 578 -44.83 2.92 -28.42
C ARG A 578 -43.96 4.07 -28.96
N ARG A 579 -43.91 4.32 -30.28
CA ARG A 579 -42.93 5.25 -30.89
C ARG A 579 -43.08 6.71 -30.49
N LEU A 580 -44.29 7.29 -30.59
CA LEU A 580 -44.52 8.70 -30.24
C LEU A 580 -44.32 8.98 -28.74
N ASN A 581 -44.69 8.03 -27.87
CA ASN A 581 -44.43 8.14 -26.42
C ASN A 581 -42.93 8.08 -26.09
N HIS A 582 -42.15 7.44 -26.94
CA HIS A 582 -40.73 7.23 -26.74
C HIS A 582 -39.95 8.52 -27.09
N VAL A 583 -40.24 9.18 -28.22
CA VAL A 583 -39.62 10.47 -28.58
C VAL A 583 -39.88 11.56 -27.52
N TYR A 584 -41.09 11.62 -26.93
CA TYR A 584 -41.37 12.52 -25.79
C TYR A 584 -40.57 12.18 -24.52
N SER A 585 -40.35 10.89 -24.24
CA SER A 585 -39.51 10.45 -23.11
C SER A 585 -38.04 10.82 -23.34
N VAL A 586 -37.54 10.74 -24.58
CA VAL A 586 -36.17 11.15 -24.92
C VAL A 586 -35.94 12.61 -24.55
N LEU A 587 -36.81 13.50 -25.02
CA LEU A 587 -36.66 14.94 -24.83
C LEU A 587 -36.67 15.33 -23.35
N SER A 588 -37.60 14.79 -22.57
CA SER A 588 -37.67 15.05 -21.13
C SER A 588 -36.44 14.54 -20.38
N ASP A 589 -35.92 13.37 -20.73
CA ASP A 589 -34.77 12.76 -20.04
C ASP A 589 -33.45 13.42 -20.42
N ILE A 590 -33.30 13.85 -21.68
CA ILE A 590 -32.14 14.65 -22.10
C ILE A 590 -32.15 15.99 -21.37
N ASN A 591 -33.30 16.65 -21.21
CA ASN A 591 -33.37 17.91 -20.46
C ASN A 591 -33.07 17.73 -18.96
N GLN A 592 -33.46 16.61 -18.34
CA GLN A 592 -33.01 16.28 -16.98
C GLN A 592 -31.52 15.96 -16.92
N ALA A 593 -30.97 15.31 -17.94
CA ALA A 593 -29.55 15.01 -18.04
C ALA A 593 -28.73 16.31 -18.17
N ILE A 594 -29.19 17.29 -18.95
CA ILE A 594 -28.54 18.60 -19.08
C ILE A 594 -28.35 19.29 -17.71
N VAL A 595 -29.33 19.21 -16.81
CA VAL A 595 -29.25 19.85 -15.48
C VAL A 595 -28.34 19.08 -14.51
N ARG A 596 -28.24 17.77 -14.65
CA ARG A 596 -27.54 16.89 -13.69
C ARG A 596 -26.11 16.54 -14.09
N VAL A 597 -25.87 16.42 -15.40
CA VAL A 597 -24.60 15.99 -15.97
C VAL A 597 -23.75 17.23 -16.18
N ARG A 598 -22.58 17.25 -15.53
CA ARG A 598 -21.60 18.35 -15.63
C ARG A 598 -20.40 18.03 -16.51
N ASP A 599 -20.39 16.84 -17.13
CA ASP A 599 -19.38 16.35 -18.06
C ASP A 599 -19.87 16.44 -19.51
N ARG A 600 -19.09 17.11 -20.36
CA ARG A 600 -19.45 17.44 -21.74
C ARG A 600 -19.60 16.20 -22.62
N GLN A 601 -18.66 15.27 -22.54
CA GLN A 601 -18.65 14.08 -23.39
C GLN A 601 -19.73 13.08 -22.96
N LEU A 602 -19.93 12.95 -21.65
CA LEU A 602 -20.99 12.16 -21.06
C LEU A 602 -22.36 12.76 -21.37
N LEU A 603 -22.52 14.08 -21.42
CA LEU A 603 -23.78 14.68 -21.82
C LEU A 603 -24.11 14.35 -23.28
N LEU A 604 -23.13 14.44 -24.19
CA LEU A 604 -23.33 14.11 -25.61
C LEU A 604 -23.55 12.62 -25.84
N HIS A 605 -22.79 11.76 -25.16
CA HIS A 605 -23.01 10.33 -25.17
C HIS A 605 -24.34 9.96 -24.51
N THR A 606 -24.74 10.63 -23.43
CA THR A 606 -26.03 10.41 -22.76
C THR A 606 -27.17 10.89 -23.64
N ALA A 607 -27.01 11.97 -24.41
CA ALA A 607 -27.99 12.41 -25.39
C ALA A 607 -28.14 11.39 -26.54
N CYS A 608 -27.04 10.92 -27.16
CA CYS A 608 -27.08 9.87 -28.19
C CYS A 608 -27.63 8.56 -27.62
N ARG A 609 -27.23 8.20 -26.40
CA ARG A 609 -27.69 7.01 -25.69
C ARG A 609 -29.16 7.09 -25.37
N ILE A 610 -29.66 8.18 -24.82
CA ILE A 610 -31.09 8.35 -24.53
C ILE A 610 -31.87 8.36 -25.86
N ALA A 611 -31.35 8.98 -26.93
CA ALA A 611 -31.99 8.92 -28.24
C ALA A 611 -32.08 7.50 -28.82
N VAL A 612 -31.08 6.63 -28.61
CA VAL A 612 -31.12 5.25 -29.12
C VAL A 612 -31.84 4.29 -28.17
N GLU A 613 -31.56 4.36 -26.88
CA GLU A 613 -32.17 3.50 -25.84
C GLU A 613 -33.63 3.85 -25.59
N LYS A 614 -33.97 5.14 -25.72
CA LYS A 614 -35.29 5.68 -25.44
C LYS A 614 -35.96 6.38 -26.62
N GLY A 615 -35.38 6.42 -27.83
CA GLY A 615 -35.97 7.07 -29.02
C GLY A 615 -36.17 6.20 -30.28
N LEU A 616 -36.01 4.88 -30.20
CA LEU A 616 -36.17 3.91 -31.32
C LEU A 616 -35.24 4.18 -32.52
N PHE A 617 -34.24 5.05 -32.37
CA PHE A 617 -33.24 5.36 -33.39
C PHE A 617 -32.14 4.29 -33.40
N ARG A 618 -31.72 3.85 -34.60
CA ARG A 618 -30.70 2.81 -34.78
C ARG A 618 -29.29 3.35 -34.54
N LEU A 619 -29.08 4.60 -34.92
CA LEU A 619 -27.85 5.32 -34.66
C LEU A 619 -28.22 6.76 -34.34
N ALA A 620 -27.73 7.25 -33.22
CA ALA A 620 -27.69 8.66 -32.91
C ALA A 620 -26.23 9.06 -32.82
N TRP A 621 -25.84 10.10 -33.51
CA TRP A 621 -24.48 10.59 -33.41
C TRP A 621 -24.43 12.10 -33.44
N ILE A 622 -23.71 12.63 -32.47
CA ILE A 622 -23.28 14.00 -32.44
C ILE A 622 -21.86 14.00 -32.94
N GLY A 623 -21.54 14.94 -33.81
CA GLY A 623 -20.15 15.31 -33.91
C GLY A 623 -19.95 16.80 -33.98
N ILE A 624 -18.69 17.14 -33.84
CA ILE A 624 -18.25 18.47 -33.50
C ILE A 624 -17.28 18.91 -34.60
N ALA A 625 -17.45 20.16 -35.02
CA ALA A 625 -16.54 20.77 -35.98
C ALA A 625 -15.22 21.14 -35.29
N ASP A 626 -14.09 20.81 -35.92
CA ASP A 626 -12.80 21.28 -35.45
C ASP A 626 -12.61 22.78 -35.78
N ASN A 627 -11.73 23.46 -35.04
CA ASN A 627 -11.47 24.90 -35.13
C ASN A 627 -10.94 25.30 -36.53
N GLY A 628 -11.88 25.51 -37.47
CA GLY A 628 -11.60 25.82 -38.86
C GLY A 628 -12.68 25.29 -39.82
N ALA A 629 -13.96 25.50 -39.52
CA ALA A 629 -15.18 25.48 -40.37
C ALA A 629 -15.39 24.40 -41.48
N SER A 630 -14.51 23.42 -41.65
CA SER A 630 -14.55 22.48 -42.80
C SER A 630 -14.11 21.06 -42.45
N ARG A 631 -13.97 20.73 -41.16
CA ARG A 631 -13.59 19.39 -40.68
C ARG A 631 -14.46 18.98 -39.51
N PHE A 632 -14.89 17.74 -39.52
CA PHE A 632 -15.86 17.20 -38.59
C PHE A 632 -15.38 15.88 -38.01
N ARG A 633 -15.57 15.68 -36.71
CA ARG A 633 -15.32 14.40 -36.05
C ARG A 633 -16.53 13.96 -35.21
N PRO A 634 -16.96 12.69 -35.32
CA PRO A 634 -17.94 12.11 -34.40
C PRO A 634 -17.45 12.29 -32.97
N ALA A 635 -18.21 13.04 -32.18
CA ALA A 635 -17.87 13.31 -30.78
C ALA A 635 -18.54 12.27 -29.88
N ALA A 636 -19.78 11.91 -30.17
CA ALA A 636 -20.45 10.82 -29.51
C ALA A 636 -21.37 10.15 -30.52
N SER A 637 -21.16 8.88 -30.80
CA SER A 637 -22.14 8.04 -31.46
C SER A 637 -22.65 7.03 -30.46
N TYR A 638 -23.91 6.66 -30.61
CA TYR A 638 -24.50 5.56 -29.88
C TYR A 638 -25.49 4.86 -30.78
N GLY A 639 -25.46 3.54 -30.77
CA GLY A 639 -26.15 2.72 -31.75
C GLY A 639 -25.20 2.17 -32.82
N ALA A 640 -25.78 1.59 -33.86
CA ALA A 640 -25.04 0.86 -34.88
C ALA A 640 -24.34 1.83 -35.81
N ASP A 641 -23.05 2.11 -35.57
CA ASP A 641 -22.17 2.98 -36.34
C ASP A 641 -21.30 2.16 -37.31
N GLU A 642 -20.68 1.04 -36.88
CA GLU A 642 -20.05 0.02 -37.75
C GLU A 642 -19.10 0.54 -38.85
N GLY A 643 -18.45 1.69 -38.63
CA GLY A 643 -17.60 2.35 -39.61
C GLY A 643 -18.37 3.14 -40.67
N PHE A 644 -19.63 3.47 -40.39
CA PHE A 644 -20.51 4.24 -41.27
C PHE A 644 -20.14 5.70 -41.18
N LEU A 645 -19.91 6.14 -39.94
CA LEU A 645 -19.27 7.41 -39.71
C LEU A 645 -17.87 7.40 -40.31
N ASP A 646 -17.14 6.28 -40.29
CA ASP A 646 -15.85 6.21 -40.99
C ASP A 646 -16.06 6.44 -42.48
N THR A 647 -16.97 5.78 -43.19
CA THR A 647 -17.04 6.01 -44.63
C THR A 647 -17.66 7.34 -45.06
N ILE A 648 -18.56 7.92 -44.26
CA ILE A 648 -19.02 9.31 -44.43
C ILE A 648 -17.88 10.30 -44.14
N CYS A 649 -16.98 9.95 -43.22
CA CYS A 649 -15.84 10.76 -42.81
C CYS A 649 -14.52 10.42 -43.55
N LEU A 650 -14.47 9.38 -44.38
CA LEU A 650 -13.27 8.91 -45.09
C LEU A 650 -13.12 9.65 -46.42
N CYS A 651 -12.72 10.91 -46.31
CA CYS A 651 -11.60 11.34 -47.15
C CYS A 651 -10.32 11.25 -46.31
N PRO A 652 -9.18 10.86 -46.90
CA PRO A 652 -7.91 10.66 -46.17
C PRO A 652 -7.39 11.86 -45.37
N ASP A 653 -8.04 13.02 -45.52
CA ASP A 653 -7.66 14.30 -44.91
C ASP A 653 -8.69 14.81 -43.87
N GLY A 654 -9.73 14.01 -43.53
CA GLY A 654 -10.73 14.33 -42.50
C GLY A 654 -11.74 15.43 -42.87
N VAL A 655 -11.98 15.63 -44.16
CA VAL A 655 -12.99 16.57 -44.68
C VAL A 655 -14.22 15.78 -45.14
N VAL A 656 -15.36 15.98 -44.48
CA VAL A 656 -16.66 15.49 -44.95
C VAL A 656 -17.01 16.26 -46.22
N LYS A 657 -17.36 15.57 -47.31
CA LYS A 657 -17.79 16.24 -48.55
C LYS A 657 -19.11 16.98 -48.31
N ALA A 658 -19.24 18.19 -48.87
CA ALA A 658 -20.39 19.10 -48.69
C ALA A 658 -21.76 18.52 -49.09
N ASP A 659 -21.78 17.33 -49.70
CA ASP A 659 -22.96 16.71 -50.32
C ASP A 659 -23.67 15.67 -49.41
N CYS A 660 -23.45 15.70 -48.09
CA CYS A 660 -24.18 14.87 -47.11
C CYS A 660 -25.06 15.71 -46.17
N LEU A 661 -26.17 15.14 -45.66
CA LEU A 661 -27.17 15.86 -44.84
C LEU A 661 -26.55 16.52 -43.59
N ALA A 662 -25.62 15.82 -42.93
CA ALA A 662 -24.85 16.34 -41.80
C ALA A 662 -23.96 17.53 -42.18
N GLY A 663 -23.35 17.51 -43.38
CA GLY A 663 -22.52 18.60 -43.90
C GLY A 663 -23.33 19.83 -44.27
N LEU A 664 -24.51 19.64 -44.88
CA LEU A 664 -25.44 20.73 -45.20
C LEU A 664 -25.97 21.40 -43.93
N ALA A 665 -26.37 20.61 -42.93
CA ALA A 665 -26.82 21.13 -41.64
C ALA A 665 -25.72 21.94 -40.92
N LEU A 666 -24.47 21.52 -41.03
CA LEU A 666 -23.31 22.20 -40.44
C LEU A 666 -22.99 23.54 -41.15
N HIS A 667 -23.07 23.57 -42.48
CA HIS A 667 -22.74 24.76 -43.27
C HIS A 667 -23.85 25.81 -43.31
N GLU A 668 -25.12 25.39 -43.45
CA GLU A 668 -26.27 26.29 -43.56
C GLU A 668 -26.92 26.59 -42.21
N GLY A 669 -26.64 25.80 -41.16
CA GLY A 669 -27.18 25.98 -39.81
C GLY A 669 -28.68 25.70 -39.72
N ARG A 670 -29.21 24.76 -40.54
CA ARG A 670 -30.63 24.35 -40.59
C ARG A 670 -30.76 22.82 -40.56
N SER A 671 -31.94 22.32 -40.19
CA SER A 671 -32.21 20.88 -40.08
C SER A 671 -32.57 20.26 -41.45
N TYR A 672 -32.16 19.01 -41.68
CA TYR A 672 -32.48 18.27 -42.90
C TYR A 672 -32.93 16.83 -42.60
N VAL A 673 -33.93 16.33 -43.32
CA VAL A 673 -34.51 14.98 -43.12
C VAL A 673 -34.72 14.29 -44.46
N CYS A 674 -34.31 13.01 -44.56
CA CYS A 674 -34.58 12.12 -45.69
C CYS A 674 -35.27 10.87 -45.16
N ASN A 675 -36.52 10.67 -45.54
CA ASN A 675 -37.37 9.63 -44.98
C ASN A 675 -37.32 8.33 -45.78
N ASP A 676 -36.98 8.38 -47.06
CA ASP A 676 -36.68 7.18 -47.83
C ASP A 676 -35.34 7.33 -48.56
N VAL A 677 -34.27 6.91 -47.88
CA VAL A 677 -32.89 6.98 -48.41
C VAL A 677 -32.75 6.20 -49.73
N GLU A 678 -33.57 5.18 -49.95
CA GLU A 678 -33.51 4.34 -51.15
C GLU A 678 -34.16 5.00 -52.38
N HIS A 679 -35.01 6.01 -52.23
CA HIS A 679 -35.71 6.63 -53.37
C HIS A 679 -35.59 8.16 -53.44
N GLU A 680 -35.36 8.84 -52.31
CA GLU A 680 -35.40 10.30 -52.18
C GLU A 680 -34.00 10.93 -52.07
N ALA A 681 -32.98 10.15 -51.71
CA ALA A 681 -31.61 10.65 -51.62
C ALA A 681 -31.00 10.79 -53.04
N PRO A 682 -30.43 11.94 -53.46
CA PRO A 682 -29.73 12.04 -54.74
C PRO A 682 -28.50 11.12 -54.80
N THR A 683 -27.87 10.94 -55.97
CA THR A 683 -26.68 10.09 -56.19
C THR A 683 -25.47 10.55 -55.35
N ALA A 684 -25.51 10.22 -54.06
CA ALA A 684 -24.52 10.58 -53.07
C ALA A 684 -23.79 9.31 -52.61
N HIS A 685 -22.47 9.41 -52.45
CA HIS A 685 -21.58 8.27 -52.21
C HIS A 685 -21.90 7.46 -50.96
N TRP A 686 -22.55 8.09 -49.97
CA TRP A 686 -22.96 7.47 -48.71
C TRP A 686 -24.34 6.79 -48.78
N ARG A 687 -25.11 6.99 -49.87
CA ARG A 687 -26.47 6.44 -50.00
C ARG A 687 -26.44 4.92 -50.11
N ASP A 688 -25.65 4.39 -51.04
CA ASP A 688 -25.51 2.95 -51.27
C ASP A 688 -25.03 2.26 -50.00
N GLU A 689 -24.17 2.95 -49.25
CA GLU A 689 -23.61 2.47 -48.00
C GLU A 689 -24.56 2.63 -46.80
N ALA A 690 -25.36 3.69 -46.72
CA ALA A 690 -26.40 3.84 -45.71
C ALA A 690 -27.50 2.79 -45.88
N ILE A 691 -27.83 2.45 -47.13
CA ILE A 691 -28.73 1.36 -47.47
C ILE A 691 -28.09 0.01 -47.13
N GLU A 692 -26.81 -0.19 -47.47
CA GLU A 692 -26.02 -1.40 -47.14
C GLU A 692 -25.93 -1.63 -45.62
N ARG A 693 -25.91 -0.54 -44.84
CA ARG A 693 -25.84 -0.55 -43.36
C ARG A 693 -27.21 -0.44 -42.68
N GLY A 694 -28.29 -0.43 -43.47
CA GLY A 694 -29.66 -0.57 -42.99
C GLY A 694 -30.26 0.67 -42.34
N TYR A 695 -29.81 1.87 -42.70
CA TYR A 695 -30.46 3.13 -42.36
C TYR A 695 -31.37 3.54 -43.52
N ARG A 696 -32.67 3.65 -43.21
CA ARG A 696 -33.72 3.87 -44.21
C ARG A 696 -34.33 5.25 -44.11
N SER A 697 -34.16 5.92 -42.97
CA SER A 697 -34.44 7.35 -42.77
C SER A 697 -33.32 8.02 -41.98
N VAL A 698 -32.98 9.26 -42.30
CA VAL A 698 -31.91 10.02 -41.64
C VAL A 698 -32.34 11.47 -41.41
N ALA A 699 -32.09 12.00 -40.22
CA ALA A 699 -32.34 13.38 -39.82
C ALA A 699 -31.08 14.02 -39.21
N SER A 700 -30.80 15.27 -39.56
CA SER A 700 -29.60 16.01 -39.16
C SER A 700 -29.99 17.38 -38.60
N PHE A 701 -29.56 17.70 -37.37
CA PHE A 701 -29.91 18.91 -36.63
C PHE A 701 -28.63 19.68 -36.20
N PRO A 702 -28.54 20.99 -36.38
CA PRO A 702 -27.33 21.76 -36.02
C PRO A 702 -27.22 22.03 -34.50
N LEU A 703 -25.99 22.00 -33.97
CA LEU A 703 -25.65 22.40 -32.61
C LEU A 703 -24.86 23.72 -32.62
N ILE A 704 -25.35 24.74 -31.93
CA ILE A 704 -24.88 26.14 -32.04
C ILE A 704 -24.41 26.68 -30.68
N VAL A 705 -23.11 26.91 -30.51
CA VAL A 705 -22.49 27.43 -29.27
C VAL A 705 -21.81 28.77 -29.56
N GLY A 706 -22.10 29.81 -28.76
CA GLY A 706 -21.51 31.15 -28.95
C GLY A 706 -21.79 31.79 -30.32
N GLY A 707 -22.92 31.46 -30.94
CA GLY A 707 -23.33 31.98 -32.27
C GLY A 707 -22.64 31.34 -33.46
N ARG A 708 -21.91 30.24 -33.26
CA ARG A 708 -21.26 29.45 -34.32
C ARG A 708 -21.77 28.01 -34.27
N VAL A 709 -21.99 27.41 -35.44
CA VAL A 709 -22.34 25.98 -35.51
C VAL A 709 -21.11 25.17 -35.10
N THR A 710 -21.16 24.58 -33.92
CA THR A 710 -20.06 23.82 -33.33
C THR A 710 -20.17 22.32 -33.56
N GLY A 711 -21.33 21.85 -34.03
CA GLY A 711 -21.54 20.44 -34.32
C GLY A 711 -22.89 20.17 -34.97
N VAL A 712 -23.17 18.91 -35.23
CA VAL A 712 -24.49 18.44 -35.68
C VAL A 712 -24.88 17.18 -34.91
N PHE A 713 -26.17 17.06 -34.63
CA PHE A 713 -26.80 15.90 -34.03
C PHE A 713 -27.64 15.17 -35.09
N ASN A 714 -27.29 13.91 -35.33
CA ASN A 714 -27.83 13.10 -36.41
C ASN A 714 -28.51 11.87 -35.86
N LEU A 715 -29.65 11.53 -36.46
CA LEU A 715 -30.49 10.40 -36.08
C LEU A 715 -30.79 9.57 -37.32
N CYS A 716 -30.43 8.30 -37.27
CA CYS A 716 -30.68 7.33 -38.32
C CYS A 716 -31.66 6.28 -37.83
N ALA A 717 -32.74 6.09 -38.58
CA ALA A 717 -33.76 5.10 -38.31
C ALA A 717 -33.67 3.95 -39.31
N ALA A 718 -33.99 2.74 -38.84
CA ALA A 718 -33.87 1.53 -39.64
C ALA A 718 -35.04 1.32 -40.62
N GLU A 719 -36.14 2.05 -40.45
CA GLU A 719 -37.36 1.90 -41.25
C GLU A 719 -37.54 3.09 -42.18
N PRO A 720 -38.04 2.88 -43.42
CA PRO A 720 -38.39 3.99 -44.30
C PRO A 720 -39.65 4.71 -43.80
N GLN A 721 -39.76 6.00 -44.11
CA GLN A 721 -40.80 6.91 -43.62
C GLN A 721 -40.89 6.99 -42.10
N PHE A 722 -39.74 6.94 -41.42
CA PHE A 722 -39.71 6.95 -39.96
C PHE A 722 -40.11 8.29 -39.35
N PHE A 723 -39.67 9.42 -39.90
CA PHE A 723 -39.86 10.74 -39.30
C PHE A 723 -41.11 11.42 -39.82
N ASP A 724 -42.09 11.66 -38.96
CA ASP A 724 -43.23 12.52 -39.29
C ASP A 724 -42.97 14.01 -38.93
N SER A 725 -43.85 14.90 -39.36
CA SER A 725 -43.69 16.34 -39.14
C SER A 725 -43.77 16.78 -37.67
N ASP A 726 -44.35 15.96 -36.79
CA ASP A 726 -44.50 16.27 -35.37
C ASP A 726 -43.26 15.81 -34.60
N GLU A 727 -42.70 14.65 -34.96
CA GLU A 727 -41.44 14.14 -34.42
C GLU A 727 -40.24 15.02 -34.81
N ILE A 728 -40.18 15.51 -36.05
CA ILE A 728 -39.09 16.38 -36.51
C ILE A 728 -39.01 17.66 -35.65
N ARG A 729 -40.15 18.29 -35.33
CA ARG A 729 -40.19 19.52 -34.53
C ARG A 729 -39.67 19.33 -33.11
N LEU A 730 -39.98 18.19 -32.48
CA LEU A 730 -39.51 17.87 -31.13
C LEU A 730 -37.99 17.63 -31.11
N LEU A 731 -37.45 17.00 -32.15
CA LEU A 731 -36.01 16.73 -32.24
C LEU A 731 -35.19 18.00 -32.51
N GLU A 732 -35.75 19.00 -33.18
CA GLU A 732 -35.12 20.33 -33.35
C GLU A 732 -34.94 21.08 -32.02
N GLU A 733 -35.98 21.08 -31.18
CA GLU A 733 -35.95 21.73 -29.85
C GLU A 733 -34.87 21.10 -28.95
N MET A 734 -34.75 19.78 -29.01
CA MET A 734 -33.74 19.01 -28.27
C MET A 734 -32.31 19.36 -28.67
N ALA A 735 -32.05 19.60 -29.96
CA ALA A 735 -30.73 20.01 -30.43
C ALA A 735 -30.35 21.42 -29.93
N ALA A 736 -31.32 22.32 -29.78
CA ALA A 736 -31.10 23.66 -29.23
C ALA A 736 -30.73 23.61 -27.72
N ASP A 737 -31.42 22.78 -26.93
CA ASP A 737 -31.15 22.63 -25.49
C ASP A 737 -29.75 22.05 -25.21
N ILE A 738 -29.33 21.05 -26.00
CA ILE A 738 -27.97 20.48 -25.91
C ILE A 738 -26.90 21.55 -26.21
N SER A 739 -27.17 22.43 -27.16
CA SER A 739 -26.23 23.49 -27.55
C SER A 739 -25.95 24.47 -26.40
N LEU A 740 -27.00 24.91 -25.69
CA LEU A 740 -26.86 25.85 -24.56
C LEU A 740 -26.06 25.24 -23.39
N ALA A 741 -26.23 23.94 -23.14
CA ALA A 741 -25.54 23.22 -22.06
C ALA A 741 -24.02 23.13 -22.30
N LEU A 742 -23.61 22.86 -23.55
CA LEU A 742 -22.20 22.76 -23.93
C LEU A 742 -21.43 24.06 -23.71
N GLU A 743 -22.06 25.22 -23.90
CA GLU A 743 -21.43 26.54 -23.71
C GLU A 743 -21.05 26.81 -22.24
N SER A 744 -21.93 26.42 -21.32
CA SER A 744 -21.75 26.60 -19.87
C SER A 744 -20.62 25.72 -19.31
N MET A 745 -20.48 24.51 -19.85
CA MET A 745 -19.49 23.52 -19.40
C MET A 745 -18.04 23.93 -19.76
N ASP A 746 -17.82 24.43 -20.97
CA ASP A 746 -16.49 24.81 -21.49
C ASP A 746 -15.81 25.91 -20.65
N GLN A 747 -16.60 26.81 -20.07
CA GLN A 747 -16.10 27.89 -19.21
C GLN A 747 -15.71 27.39 -17.80
N ALA A 748 -16.38 26.36 -17.29
CA ALA A 748 -16.17 25.82 -15.96
C ALA A 748 -14.99 24.82 -15.88
N GLU A 749 -14.61 24.22 -17.01
CA GLU A 749 -13.53 23.23 -17.12
C GLU A 749 -12.16 23.90 -17.15
N ARG A 750 -12.00 24.99 -17.91
CA ARG A 750 -10.76 25.78 -17.98
C ARG A 750 -10.30 26.35 -16.63
N ARG A 751 -11.24 26.69 -15.75
CA ARG A 751 -10.92 27.20 -14.39
C ARG A 751 -10.48 26.09 -13.42
N ARG A 752 -11.03 24.87 -13.56
CA ARG A 752 -10.71 23.73 -12.68
C ARG A 752 -9.33 23.14 -12.98
N HIS A 753 -8.99 23.01 -14.26
CA HIS A 753 -7.70 22.48 -14.71
C HIS A 753 -6.49 23.26 -14.15
N ALA A 754 -6.53 24.59 -14.17
CA ALA A 754 -5.44 25.42 -13.66
C ALA A 754 -5.22 25.27 -12.14
N GLU A 755 -6.30 25.10 -11.37
CA GLU A 755 -6.27 24.92 -9.92
C GLU A 755 -5.79 23.51 -9.53
N GLU A 756 -6.17 22.49 -10.31
CA GLU A 756 -5.78 21.09 -10.11
C GLU A 756 -4.30 20.86 -10.43
N MET A 757 -3.75 21.51 -11.46
CA MET A 757 -2.31 21.44 -11.76
C MET A 757 -1.45 21.96 -10.63
N ARG A 758 -1.86 23.09 -10.02
CA ARG A 758 -1.18 23.68 -8.87
C ARG A 758 -1.17 22.73 -7.68
N ARG A 759 -2.33 22.18 -7.33
CA ARG A 759 -2.48 21.24 -6.20
C ARG A 759 -1.72 19.95 -6.43
N SER A 760 -1.72 19.46 -7.66
CA SER A 760 -1.06 18.22 -8.04
C SER A 760 0.47 18.38 -8.05
N ALA A 761 1.01 19.49 -8.54
CA ALA A 761 2.46 19.77 -8.48
C ALA A 761 3.00 19.94 -7.05
N GLU A 762 2.26 20.66 -6.18
CA GLU A 762 2.67 20.90 -4.80
C GLU A 762 2.52 19.63 -3.92
N ALA A 763 1.45 18.86 -4.13
CA ALA A 763 1.30 17.55 -3.49
C ALA A 763 2.33 16.54 -3.99
N ARG A 764 2.70 16.57 -5.28
CA ARG A 764 3.78 15.74 -5.85
C ARG A 764 5.13 16.07 -5.20
N PHE A 765 5.48 17.34 -5.10
CA PHE A 765 6.72 17.77 -4.45
C PHE A 765 6.76 17.33 -2.99
N GLN A 766 5.72 17.61 -2.20
CA GLN A 766 5.67 17.22 -0.79
C GLN A 766 5.68 15.70 -0.61
N ARG A 767 4.99 14.94 -1.46
CA ARG A 767 5.04 13.47 -1.40
C ARG A 767 6.43 12.94 -1.75
N VAL A 768 7.00 13.32 -2.89
CA VAL A 768 8.33 12.84 -3.31
C VAL A 768 9.41 13.25 -2.29
N PHE A 769 9.33 14.47 -1.75
CA PHE A 769 10.24 14.94 -0.73
C PHE A 769 10.11 14.12 0.57
N GLN A 770 8.89 13.93 1.10
CA GLN A 770 8.67 13.22 2.37
C GLN A 770 8.78 11.70 2.28
N SER A 771 8.38 11.10 1.16
CA SER A 771 8.42 9.65 0.94
C SER A 771 9.77 9.15 0.43
N SER A 772 10.72 10.04 0.16
CA SER A 772 12.08 9.65 -0.22
C SER A 772 12.74 8.86 0.91
N MET A 773 13.27 7.67 0.58
CA MET A 773 14.06 6.86 1.50
C MET A 773 15.45 7.44 1.75
N ILE A 774 15.89 8.37 0.89
CA ILE A 774 17.12 9.14 1.04
C ILE A 774 16.80 10.37 1.89
N GLY A 775 17.65 10.65 2.88
CA GLY A 775 17.56 11.88 3.65
C GLY A 775 17.82 13.10 2.76
N LEU A 776 16.83 13.98 2.63
CA LEU A 776 16.92 15.24 1.90
C LEU A 776 16.86 16.41 2.88
N ALA A 777 17.80 17.35 2.76
CA ALA A 777 17.79 18.58 3.54
C ALA A 777 18.16 19.79 2.68
N PHE A 778 17.42 20.88 2.85
CA PHE A 778 17.73 22.19 2.31
C PHE A 778 18.62 22.96 3.29
N TRP A 779 19.60 23.67 2.76
CA TRP A 779 20.58 24.40 3.54
C TRP A 779 20.90 25.75 2.91
N LYS A 780 21.30 26.70 3.76
CA LYS A 780 21.80 28.02 3.37
C LYS A 780 23.31 28.08 3.45
N MET A 781 23.91 29.01 2.72
CA MET A 781 25.38 29.18 2.67
C MET A 781 26.05 29.49 4.03
N ASP A 782 25.27 29.91 5.03
CA ASP A 782 25.70 30.08 6.43
C ASP A 782 25.73 28.76 7.23
N GLY A 783 25.27 27.67 6.62
CA GLY A 783 25.19 26.33 7.18
C GLY A 783 23.91 25.99 7.94
N CYS A 784 22.92 26.89 7.96
CA CYS A 784 21.62 26.61 8.54
C CYS A 784 20.84 25.60 7.69
N LEU A 785 20.31 24.55 8.31
CA LEU A 785 19.33 23.67 7.68
C LEU A 785 17.96 24.35 7.75
N THR A 786 17.28 24.52 6.62
CA THR A 786 16.01 25.26 6.53
C THR A 786 14.80 24.34 6.48
N GLU A 787 14.94 23.21 5.79
CA GLU A 787 13.89 22.21 5.67
C GLU A 787 14.51 20.84 5.46
N ALA A 788 13.87 19.78 5.96
CA ALA A 788 14.32 18.41 5.78
C ALA A 788 13.13 17.46 5.65
N ASN A 789 13.33 16.34 4.97
CA ASN A 789 12.34 15.27 4.90
C ASN A 789 12.42 14.35 6.12
N ASP A 790 11.40 13.51 6.30
CA ASP A 790 11.32 12.63 7.48
C ASP A 790 12.46 11.60 7.53
N ALA A 791 12.98 11.16 6.39
CA ALA A 791 14.14 10.27 6.33
C ALA A 791 15.40 10.93 6.90
N PHE A 792 15.66 12.20 6.56
CA PHE A 792 16.80 12.95 7.09
C PHE A 792 16.64 13.24 8.58
N LEU A 793 15.43 13.58 9.04
CA LEU A 793 15.16 13.81 10.47
C LEU A 793 15.36 12.54 11.31
N ARG A 794 14.89 11.39 10.83
CA ARG A 794 15.16 10.09 11.48
C ARG A 794 16.65 9.75 11.48
N LEU A 795 17.36 10.05 10.40
CA LEU A 795 18.79 9.79 10.26
C LEU A 795 19.61 10.50 11.35
N ILE A 796 19.31 11.77 11.64
CA ILE A 796 20.02 12.60 12.62
C ILE A 796 19.39 12.62 14.02
N GLY A 797 18.15 12.14 14.17
CA GLY A 797 17.43 12.07 15.45
C GLY A 797 16.89 13.41 15.97
N TYR A 798 16.84 14.46 15.14
CA TYR A 798 16.27 15.77 15.50
C TYR A 798 14.82 15.90 15.05
N SER A 799 14.03 16.70 15.77
CA SER A 799 12.64 16.95 15.38
C SER A 799 12.53 18.06 14.33
N ARG A 800 11.43 18.05 13.56
CA ARG A 800 11.13 19.09 12.57
C ARG A 800 10.99 20.48 13.20
N GLU A 801 10.51 20.56 14.44
CA GLU A 801 10.35 21.80 15.19
C GLU A 801 11.71 22.40 15.57
N GLU A 802 12.65 21.56 15.97
CA GLU A 802 14.02 21.97 16.31
C GLU A 802 14.77 22.51 15.08
N LEU A 803 14.54 21.90 13.92
CA LEU A 803 15.06 22.37 12.64
C LEU A 803 14.44 23.72 12.23
N ARG A 804 13.12 23.88 12.33
CA ARG A 804 12.42 25.16 12.02
C ARG A 804 12.78 26.30 12.96
N ALA A 805 13.17 26.00 14.20
CA ALA A 805 13.68 26.98 15.15
C ALA A 805 15.10 27.48 14.82
N GLY A 806 15.73 26.97 13.75
CA GLY A 806 17.07 27.37 13.30
C GLY A 806 18.19 26.87 14.21
N LYS A 807 17.92 25.83 15.02
CA LYS A 807 18.87 25.31 16.03
C LYS A 807 19.79 24.20 15.51
N VAL A 808 19.64 23.79 14.25
CA VAL A 808 20.39 22.67 13.67
C VAL A 808 21.18 23.16 12.46
N ARG A 809 22.50 23.14 12.58
CA ARG A 809 23.42 23.43 11.47
C ARG A 809 24.14 22.16 11.07
N TRP A 810 24.60 22.08 9.82
CA TRP A 810 25.31 20.87 9.38
C TRP A 810 26.63 20.65 10.14
N GLN A 811 27.24 21.72 10.68
CA GLN A 811 28.43 21.62 11.54
C GLN A 811 28.14 20.91 12.87
N ASP A 812 26.91 20.97 13.37
CA ASP A 812 26.53 20.39 14.67
C ASP A 812 26.33 18.86 14.57
N ILE A 813 26.10 18.36 13.35
CA ILE A 813 25.88 16.93 13.07
C ILE A 813 27.06 16.25 12.38
N THR A 814 28.11 17.00 12.01
CA THR A 814 29.34 16.46 11.41
C THR A 814 30.41 16.27 12.49
N PRO A 815 31.01 15.06 12.65
CA PRO A 815 32.16 14.86 13.53
C PRO A 815 33.37 15.73 13.11
N PRO A 816 34.21 16.19 14.06
CA PRO A 816 35.36 17.04 13.76
C PRO A 816 36.28 16.51 12.66
N GLU A 817 36.52 15.19 12.63
CA GLU A 817 37.37 14.50 11.66
C GLU A 817 36.87 14.58 10.20
N PHE A 818 35.56 14.83 9.99
CA PHE A 818 34.96 14.94 8.65
C PHE A 818 34.69 16.39 8.21
N THR A 819 35.03 17.38 9.05
CA THR A 819 34.78 18.80 8.76
C THR A 819 35.57 19.30 7.55
N GLU A 820 36.81 18.81 7.37
CA GLU A 820 37.66 19.20 6.22
C GLU A 820 37.10 18.67 4.89
N LEU A 821 36.48 17.48 4.90
CA LEU A 821 35.81 16.90 3.74
C LEU A 821 34.55 17.69 3.36
N ASP A 822 33.75 18.11 4.35
CA ASP A 822 32.58 18.96 4.11
C ASP A 822 32.95 20.32 3.53
N ASN A 823 34.02 20.95 4.03
CA ASN A 823 34.50 22.23 3.51
C ASN A 823 34.94 22.11 2.05
N ARG A 824 35.67 21.04 1.70
CA ARG A 824 36.06 20.75 0.31
C ARG A 824 34.85 20.53 -0.59
N ALA A 825 33.85 19.79 -0.12
CA ALA A 825 32.60 19.59 -0.85
C ALA A 825 31.84 20.90 -1.05
N LEU A 826 31.85 21.81 -0.06
CA LEU A 826 31.23 23.13 -0.16
C LEU A 826 31.93 24.04 -1.19
N GLU A 827 33.27 23.96 -1.27
CA GLU A 827 34.06 24.65 -2.29
C GLU A 827 33.77 24.09 -3.69
N GLU A 828 33.66 22.78 -3.83
CA GLU A 828 33.28 22.11 -5.08
C GLU A 828 31.87 22.56 -5.51
N VAL A 829 30.89 22.53 -4.62
CA VAL A 829 29.52 23.02 -4.87
C VAL A 829 29.51 24.48 -5.30
N ARG A 830 30.34 25.35 -4.69
CA ARG A 830 30.46 26.76 -5.10
C ARG A 830 31.05 26.92 -6.50
N ALA A 831 32.00 26.06 -6.88
CA ALA A 831 32.70 26.14 -8.15
C ALA A 831 31.89 25.54 -9.31
N THR A 832 31.17 24.45 -9.07
CA THR A 832 30.55 23.62 -10.12
C THR A 832 29.03 23.48 -9.99
N GLY A 833 28.45 23.90 -8.86
CA GLY A 833 27.03 23.75 -8.54
C GLY A 833 26.66 22.44 -7.84
N VAL A 834 27.58 21.47 -7.73
CA VAL A 834 27.34 20.13 -7.14
C VAL A 834 28.65 19.55 -6.60
N CYS A 835 28.62 18.74 -5.53
CA CYS A 835 29.80 17.97 -5.10
C CYS A 835 29.71 16.51 -5.54
N THR A 836 30.87 15.89 -5.71
CA THR A 836 30.97 14.44 -5.85
C THR A 836 30.53 13.77 -4.55
N PRO A 837 29.63 12.77 -4.56
CA PRO A 837 29.21 12.11 -3.32
C PRO A 837 30.36 11.39 -2.61
N PHE A 838 30.40 11.44 -1.28
CA PHE A 838 31.46 10.83 -0.48
C PHE A 838 30.94 10.24 0.82
N GLU A 839 31.60 9.20 1.32
CA GLU A 839 31.27 8.56 2.59
C GLU A 839 31.78 9.39 3.76
N LYS A 840 30.93 9.55 4.79
CA LYS A 840 31.30 10.15 6.07
C LYS A 840 30.39 9.66 7.18
N GLU A 841 30.56 10.19 8.38
CA GLU A 841 29.64 9.95 9.50
C GLU A 841 28.85 11.20 9.87
N TYR A 842 27.64 10.97 10.37
CA TYR A 842 26.87 11.96 11.14
C TYR A 842 26.79 11.56 12.61
N ILE A 843 26.71 12.56 13.48
CA ILE A 843 26.40 12.40 14.91
C ILE A 843 24.91 12.68 15.10
N ARG A 844 24.19 11.68 15.60
CA ARG A 844 22.79 11.80 15.99
C ARG A 844 22.65 12.63 17.26
N LYS A 845 21.44 13.11 17.51
CA LYS A 845 21.08 13.83 18.75
C LYS A 845 21.39 13.04 20.04
N ASP A 846 21.30 11.71 20.00
CA ASP A 846 21.62 10.81 21.12
C ASP A 846 23.13 10.53 21.27
N GLY A 847 23.97 11.12 20.41
CA GLY A 847 25.41 10.91 20.38
C GLY A 847 25.87 9.70 19.57
N ALA A 848 24.95 8.89 19.04
CA ALA A 848 25.30 7.75 18.19
C ALA A 848 25.84 8.22 16.83
N ARG A 849 26.78 7.46 16.27
CA ARG A 849 27.34 7.74 14.95
C ARG A 849 26.64 6.90 13.88
N VAL A 850 26.39 7.51 12.73
CA VAL A 850 25.79 6.84 11.57
C VAL A 850 26.66 7.07 10.36
N ARG A 851 27.05 5.99 9.69
CA ARG A 851 27.75 6.08 8.41
C ARG A 851 26.78 6.40 7.28
N ILE A 852 27.15 7.39 6.49
CA ILE A 852 26.33 7.92 5.42
C ILE A 852 27.13 8.14 4.14
N LEU A 853 26.45 8.11 3.00
CA LEU A 853 26.94 8.68 1.75
C LEU A 853 26.29 10.05 1.56
N LEU A 854 27.09 11.11 1.49
CA LEU A 854 26.62 12.50 1.36
C LEU A 854 26.86 13.05 -0.05
N GLY A 855 25.86 13.69 -0.65
CA GLY A 855 26.00 14.57 -1.82
C GLY A 855 25.26 15.90 -1.62
N ALA A 856 25.64 16.95 -2.33
CA ALA A 856 25.02 18.28 -2.22
C ALA A 856 25.05 19.08 -3.54
N ALA A 857 24.06 19.96 -3.75
CA ALA A 857 23.92 20.80 -4.94
C ALA A 857 23.25 22.16 -4.65
N LEU A 858 23.46 23.18 -5.51
CA LEU A 858 22.85 24.52 -5.40
C LEU A 858 21.53 24.64 -6.18
N LEU A 859 20.57 25.43 -5.65
CA LEU A 859 19.20 25.53 -6.18
C LEU A 859 18.90 26.79 -7.03
N ALA A 860 19.78 27.80 -7.06
CA ALA A 860 19.52 29.08 -7.75
C ALA A 860 20.78 29.73 -8.35
N GLU A 861 20.62 30.53 -9.41
CA GLU A 861 21.68 31.37 -10.01
C GLU A 861 22.23 32.45 -9.05
N SER A 862 21.49 32.77 -7.98
CA SER A 862 21.94 33.69 -6.92
C SER A 862 22.86 33.05 -5.87
N GLY A 863 23.01 31.72 -5.87
CA GLY A 863 23.96 30.98 -5.01
C GLY A 863 23.63 30.94 -3.51
N ALA A 864 22.42 31.28 -3.09
CA ALA A 864 22.09 31.48 -1.66
C ALA A 864 21.57 30.23 -0.90
N GLU A 865 21.00 29.24 -1.61
CA GLU A 865 20.39 28.03 -1.03
C GLU A 865 20.78 26.77 -1.83
N GLY A 866 20.95 25.65 -1.14
CA GLY A 866 21.28 24.34 -1.72
C GLY A 866 20.48 23.18 -1.09
N VAL A 867 20.59 22.01 -1.70
CA VAL A 867 20.01 20.74 -1.25
C VAL A 867 21.13 19.74 -0.97
N ALA A 868 20.97 18.92 0.06
CA ALA A 868 21.85 17.83 0.43
C ALA A 868 21.08 16.49 0.45
N PHE A 869 21.76 15.42 0.06
CA PHE A 869 21.27 14.05 -0.05
C PHE A 869 22.14 13.18 0.87
N ALA A 870 21.54 12.49 1.82
CA ALA A 870 22.23 11.61 2.77
C ALA A 870 21.60 10.22 2.77
N LEU A 871 22.38 9.20 2.44
CA LEU A 871 21.96 7.79 2.44
C LEU A 871 22.55 7.06 3.65
N ASP A 872 21.72 6.41 4.46
CA ASP A 872 22.15 5.56 5.58
C ASP A 872 22.75 4.24 5.06
N LEU A 873 23.94 3.88 5.54
CA LEU A 873 24.63 2.64 5.16
C LEU A 873 24.47 1.49 6.19
N SER A 874 23.74 1.71 7.29
CA SER A 874 23.67 0.78 8.43
C SER A 874 23.02 -0.57 8.10
N GLU A 875 21.87 -0.57 7.43
CA GLU A 875 21.13 -1.79 7.08
C GLU A 875 21.88 -2.64 6.05
N ARG A 876 22.53 -1.98 5.08
CA ARG A 876 23.36 -2.64 4.07
C ARG A 876 24.54 -3.37 4.70
N LEU A 877 25.26 -2.73 5.63
CA LEU A 877 26.38 -3.35 6.31
C LEU A 877 25.96 -4.54 7.20
N LEU A 878 24.78 -4.46 7.84
CA LEU A 878 24.23 -5.56 8.63
C LEU A 878 23.82 -6.76 7.76
N LEU A 879 23.14 -6.51 6.63
CA LEU A 879 22.72 -7.54 5.69
C LEU A 879 23.91 -8.18 4.97
N GLU A 880 24.94 -7.39 4.61
CA GLU A 880 26.19 -7.91 4.03
C GLU A 880 26.91 -8.84 5.02
N GLU A 881 26.96 -8.49 6.31
CA GLU A 881 27.58 -9.35 7.33
C GLU A 881 26.75 -10.62 7.59
N GLN A 882 25.42 -10.52 7.66
CA GLN A 882 24.52 -11.67 7.78
C GLN A 882 24.61 -12.61 6.58
N LEU A 883 24.67 -12.06 5.36
CA LEU A 883 24.83 -12.83 4.14
C LEU A 883 26.20 -13.52 4.11
N ARG A 884 27.27 -12.82 4.50
CA ARG A 884 28.63 -13.38 4.61
C ARG A 884 28.68 -14.53 5.61
N GLN A 885 27.98 -14.41 6.74
CA GLN A 885 27.89 -15.46 7.75
C GLN A 885 27.06 -16.66 7.28
N ALA A 886 25.95 -16.43 6.60
CA ALA A 886 25.10 -17.48 6.01
C ALA A 886 25.83 -18.25 4.89
N GLN A 887 26.50 -17.54 3.98
CA GLN A 887 27.30 -18.15 2.90
C GLN A 887 28.48 -18.95 3.46
N LYS A 888 29.12 -18.48 4.54
CA LYS A 888 30.19 -19.21 5.21
C LYS A 888 29.68 -20.51 5.85
N LEU A 889 28.52 -20.49 6.50
CA LEU A 889 27.88 -21.69 7.07
C LEU A 889 27.44 -22.69 5.98
N GLU A 890 26.91 -22.19 4.86
CA GLU A 890 26.51 -23.03 3.73
C GLU A 890 27.72 -23.71 3.06
N ALA A 891 28.81 -22.96 2.84
CA ALA A 891 30.05 -23.50 2.29
C ALA A 891 30.67 -24.57 3.22
N ILE A 892 30.66 -24.34 4.54
CA ILE A 892 31.14 -25.31 5.54
C ILE A 892 30.23 -26.54 5.58
N GLY A 893 28.90 -26.38 5.54
CA GLY A 893 27.94 -27.48 5.55
C GLY A 893 27.99 -28.37 4.29
N ARG A 894 28.33 -27.80 3.12
CA ARG A 894 28.52 -28.55 1.87
C ARG A 894 29.83 -29.35 1.87
N LEU A 895 30.92 -28.77 2.36
CA LEU A 895 32.20 -29.47 2.52
C LEU A 895 32.13 -30.57 3.58
N ALA A 896 31.47 -30.31 4.70
CA ALA A 896 31.25 -31.27 5.78
C ALA A 896 30.52 -32.54 5.31
N GLY A 897 29.51 -32.40 4.44
CA GLY A 897 28.75 -33.53 3.90
C GLY A 897 29.58 -34.47 3.01
N GLY A 898 30.36 -33.90 2.08
CA GLY A 898 31.24 -34.70 1.20
C GLY A 898 32.36 -35.40 1.98
N VAL A 899 33.02 -34.69 2.89
CA VAL A 899 34.08 -35.26 3.72
C VAL A 899 33.53 -36.37 4.64
N ALA A 900 32.37 -36.16 5.25
CA ALA A 900 31.77 -37.16 6.13
C ALA A 900 31.38 -38.45 5.41
N HIS A 901 30.97 -38.37 4.15
CA HIS A 901 30.70 -39.53 3.31
C HIS A 901 31.95 -40.42 3.16
N ASP A 902 33.07 -39.82 2.79
CA ASP A 902 34.32 -40.55 2.56
C ASP A 902 34.86 -41.17 3.86
N PHE A 903 34.77 -40.45 4.97
CA PHE A 903 35.14 -40.99 6.29
C PHE A 903 34.24 -42.15 6.71
N ASN A 904 32.92 -42.08 6.47
CA ASN A 904 32.00 -43.15 6.83
C ASN A 904 32.28 -44.45 6.05
N ASN A 905 32.72 -44.35 4.79
CA ASN A 905 33.12 -45.52 3.99
C ASN A 905 34.36 -46.21 4.58
N VAL A 906 35.39 -45.44 4.93
CA VAL A 906 36.61 -45.98 5.55
C VAL A 906 36.32 -46.58 6.93
N LEU A 907 35.52 -45.89 7.75
CA LEU A 907 35.15 -46.35 9.09
C LEU A 907 34.29 -47.62 9.05
N GLY A 908 33.39 -47.74 8.07
CA GLY A 908 32.61 -48.95 7.84
C GLY A 908 33.49 -50.17 7.56
N VAL A 909 34.53 -50.01 6.74
CA VAL A 909 35.50 -51.07 6.44
C VAL A 909 36.30 -51.48 7.68
N ILE A 910 36.80 -50.51 8.46
CA ILE A 910 37.58 -50.78 9.68
C ILE A 910 36.73 -51.53 10.71
N LEU A 911 35.49 -51.10 10.91
CA LEU A 911 34.55 -51.76 11.83
C LEU A 911 34.23 -53.19 11.37
N GLY A 912 33.91 -53.37 10.08
CA GLY A 912 33.56 -54.68 9.53
C GLY A 912 34.68 -55.71 9.65
N TYR A 913 35.91 -55.37 9.26
CA TYR A 913 37.05 -56.28 9.44
C TYR A 913 37.42 -56.49 10.90
N GLY A 914 37.26 -55.46 11.76
CA GLY A 914 37.47 -55.60 13.20
C GLY A 914 36.51 -56.61 13.83
N GLU A 915 35.23 -56.57 13.48
CA GLU A 915 34.23 -57.54 13.92
C GLU A 915 34.56 -58.96 13.44
N MET A 916 34.91 -59.13 12.16
CA MET A 916 35.30 -60.43 11.60
C MET A 916 36.56 -61.04 12.25
N LEU A 917 37.53 -60.20 12.63
CA LEU A 917 38.74 -60.66 13.32
C LEU A 917 38.42 -61.07 14.76
N LEU A 918 37.61 -60.30 15.49
CA LEU A 918 37.21 -60.63 16.86
C LEU A 918 36.47 -61.97 16.96
N GLU A 919 35.71 -62.36 15.92
CA GLU A 919 35.03 -63.66 15.87
C GLU A 919 35.96 -64.85 15.63
N ARG A 920 37.14 -64.62 15.04
CA ARG A 920 38.10 -65.69 14.68
C ARG A 920 39.25 -65.81 15.70
N LEU A 921 39.40 -64.82 16.58
CA LEU A 921 40.42 -64.77 17.62
C LEU A 921 39.84 -65.22 18.95
N ASP A 922 40.52 -66.16 19.62
CA ASP A 922 40.17 -66.56 20.98
C ASP A 922 40.34 -65.38 21.97
N LEU A 923 39.52 -65.34 23.01
CA LEU A 923 39.51 -64.27 24.02
C LEU A 923 40.85 -64.09 24.74
N GLU A 924 41.71 -65.12 24.76
CA GLU A 924 43.05 -65.10 25.37
C GLU A 924 44.16 -64.61 24.41
N ASP A 925 43.85 -64.40 23.13
CA ASP A 925 44.82 -63.91 22.16
C ASP A 925 45.12 -62.42 22.43
N SER A 926 46.40 -62.06 22.54
CA SER A 926 46.85 -60.66 22.61
C SER A 926 46.34 -59.79 21.45
N ALA A 927 46.08 -60.40 20.28
CA ALA A 927 45.47 -59.73 19.14
C ALA A 927 44.00 -59.38 19.37
N HIS A 928 43.26 -60.14 20.19
CA HIS A 928 41.85 -59.87 20.49
C HIS A 928 41.68 -58.50 21.17
N ALA A 929 42.51 -58.21 22.18
CA ALA A 929 42.51 -56.92 22.86
C ALA A 929 42.87 -55.75 21.92
N ALA A 930 43.84 -55.96 21.03
CA ALA A 930 44.27 -54.94 20.06
C ALA A 930 43.16 -54.63 19.02
N VAL A 931 42.49 -55.65 18.50
CA VAL A 931 41.36 -55.47 17.56
C VAL A 931 40.16 -54.82 18.25
N GLN A 932 39.92 -55.13 19.52
CA GLN A 932 38.86 -54.50 20.31
C GLN A 932 39.10 -52.99 20.50
N GLU A 933 40.37 -52.57 20.68
CA GLU A 933 40.73 -51.14 20.70
C GLU A 933 40.59 -50.47 19.33
N ILE A 934 40.96 -51.14 18.24
CA ILE A 934 40.73 -50.63 16.87
C ILE A 934 39.23 -50.38 16.64
N LYS A 935 38.37 -51.32 17.07
CA LYS A 935 36.91 -51.17 16.99
C LYS A 935 36.41 -49.97 17.79
N ARG A 936 36.85 -49.81 19.04
CA ARG A 936 36.50 -48.64 19.88
C ARG A 936 36.97 -47.32 19.26
N ALA A 937 38.16 -47.29 18.66
CA ALA A 937 38.68 -46.10 18.00
C ALA A 937 37.85 -45.72 16.76
N ALA A 938 37.46 -46.71 15.96
CA ALA A 938 36.59 -46.48 14.81
C ALA A 938 35.18 -46.03 15.22
N GLU A 939 34.60 -46.61 16.28
CA GLU A 939 33.30 -46.16 16.84
C GLU A 939 33.34 -44.70 17.31
N ARG A 940 34.44 -44.27 17.95
CA ARG A 940 34.65 -42.86 18.33
C ARG A 940 34.76 -41.94 17.11
N ALA A 941 35.46 -42.38 16.07
CA ALA A 941 35.58 -41.60 14.85
C ALA A 941 34.22 -41.43 14.14
N VAL A 942 33.37 -42.47 14.11
CA VAL A 942 31.99 -42.39 13.57
C VAL A 942 31.15 -41.33 14.31
N LEU A 943 31.31 -41.24 15.63
CA LEU A 943 30.63 -40.21 16.43
C LEU A 943 31.07 -38.79 16.03
N LEU A 944 32.37 -38.60 15.79
CA LEU A 944 32.92 -37.32 15.36
C LEU A 944 32.43 -36.93 13.95
N THR A 945 32.36 -37.88 13.01
CA THR A 945 31.81 -37.64 11.67
C THR A 945 30.34 -37.22 11.73
N ARG A 946 29.55 -37.84 12.63
CA ARG A 946 28.14 -37.45 12.86
C ARG A 946 27.99 -36.04 13.43
N GLN A 947 28.91 -35.61 14.31
CA GLN A 947 28.94 -34.22 14.81
C GLN A 947 29.24 -33.21 13.70
N LEU A 948 30.09 -33.57 12.73
CA LEU A 948 30.38 -32.74 11.55
C LEU A 948 29.15 -32.60 10.63
N LEU A 949 28.36 -33.67 10.49
CA LEU A 949 27.13 -33.69 9.69
C LEU A 949 26.00 -32.83 10.27
N ALA A 950 26.00 -32.57 11.58
CA ALA A 950 24.96 -31.77 12.25
C ALA A 950 24.93 -30.28 11.80
N PHE A 951 25.99 -29.79 11.14
CA PHE A 951 26.04 -28.44 10.55
C PHE A 951 25.51 -28.37 9.11
N SER A 952 25.28 -29.53 8.49
CA SER A 952 24.64 -29.61 7.18
C SER A 952 23.12 -29.60 7.37
N ARG A 953 22.38 -28.79 6.60
CA ARG A 953 20.89 -28.75 6.61
C ARG A 953 20.21 -30.06 6.16
N LYS A 954 20.97 -31.17 6.09
CA LYS A 954 20.66 -32.40 5.36
C LYS A 954 20.51 -33.63 6.25
N GLN A 955 20.47 -33.47 7.58
CA GLN A 955 20.16 -34.56 8.50
C GLN A 955 18.63 -34.73 8.59
N VAL A 956 18.12 -35.89 8.13
CA VAL A 956 16.69 -36.23 8.24
C VAL A 956 16.38 -36.54 9.70
N LEU A 957 15.65 -35.64 10.34
CA LEU A 957 15.11 -35.85 11.67
C LEU A 957 14.04 -36.94 11.65
N ARG A 958 13.99 -37.78 12.69
CA ARG A 958 12.82 -38.59 13.00
C ARG A 958 12.17 -38.05 14.27
N PRO A 959 11.46 -36.90 14.19
CA PRO A 959 10.73 -36.42 15.34
C PRO A 959 9.73 -37.50 15.77
N ARG A 960 9.79 -37.88 17.04
CA ARG A 960 8.88 -38.84 17.66
C ARG A 960 8.42 -38.28 19.00
N VAL A 961 7.24 -38.72 19.41
CA VAL A 961 6.73 -38.42 20.74
C VAL A 961 7.51 -39.25 21.74
N LEU A 962 8.27 -38.57 22.61
CA LEU A 962 9.17 -39.20 23.56
C LEU A 962 8.92 -38.73 24.99
N ASP A 963 9.24 -39.62 25.93
CA ASP A 963 9.35 -39.33 27.35
C ASP A 963 10.83 -39.06 27.67
N LEU A 964 11.15 -37.82 28.07
CA LEU A 964 12.53 -37.44 28.40
C LEU A 964 13.07 -38.21 29.61
N ASN A 965 12.22 -38.66 30.52
CA ASN A 965 12.68 -39.47 31.66
C ASN A 965 13.17 -40.85 31.19
N GLN A 966 12.59 -41.40 30.12
CA GLN A 966 13.07 -42.66 29.54
C GLN A 966 14.45 -42.48 28.89
N VAL A 967 14.65 -41.37 28.15
CA VAL A 967 15.97 -41.04 27.57
C VAL A 967 17.03 -40.86 28.65
N LEU A 968 16.68 -40.21 29.77
CA LEU A 968 17.60 -40.06 30.91
C LEU A 968 17.92 -41.39 31.59
N ALA A 969 16.95 -42.31 31.71
CA ALA A 969 17.17 -43.63 32.24
C ALA A 969 18.13 -44.46 31.37
N ASP A 970 18.01 -44.36 30.04
CA ASP A 970 18.89 -45.05 29.10
C ASP A 970 20.33 -44.50 29.17
N LEU A 971 20.49 -43.21 29.50
CA LEU A 971 21.79 -42.55 29.66
C LEU A 971 22.41 -42.65 31.06
N GLU A 972 21.66 -43.10 32.07
CA GLU A 972 22.09 -43.14 33.48
C GLU A 972 23.42 -43.91 33.67
N LYS A 973 23.63 -44.98 32.91
CA LYS A 973 24.86 -45.79 32.97
C LYS A 973 26.02 -45.21 32.14
N THR A 974 25.71 -44.35 31.17
CA THR A 974 26.67 -43.80 30.21
C THR A 974 27.26 -42.50 30.71
N LEU A 975 26.46 -41.66 31.39
CA LEU A 975 26.88 -40.34 31.88
C LEU A 975 28.06 -40.41 32.87
N PRO A 976 28.05 -41.25 33.94
CA PRO A 976 29.18 -41.35 34.87
C PRO A 976 30.49 -41.77 34.18
N ARG A 977 30.41 -42.64 33.17
CA ARG A 977 31.57 -43.08 32.39
C ARG A 977 32.16 -41.99 31.50
N LEU A 978 31.32 -41.06 31.03
CA LEU A 978 31.76 -39.96 30.17
C LEU A 978 32.45 -38.85 30.97
N VAL A 979 31.91 -38.52 32.15
CA VAL A 979 32.41 -37.42 32.98
C VAL A 979 33.56 -37.81 33.89
N GLY A 980 33.75 -39.11 34.16
CA GLY A 980 34.85 -39.62 34.98
C GLY A 980 34.45 -39.84 36.44
N GLU A 981 35.29 -40.57 37.18
CA GLU A 981 35.01 -41.00 38.56
C GLU A 981 35.01 -39.85 39.58
N ASP A 982 35.66 -38.73 39.25
CA ASP A 982 35.81 -37.56 40.12
C ASP A 982 34.59 -36.61 40.09
N VAL A 983 33.60 -36.88 39.23
CA VAL A 983 32.38 -36.05 39.09
C VAL A 983 31.16 -36.84 39.55
N TYR A 984 30.47 -36.33 40.58
CA TYR A 984 29.22 -36.92 41.05
C TYR A 984 28.06 -36.53 40.12
N VAL A 985 27.44 -37.53 39.49
CA VAL A 985 26.27 -37.35 38.60
C VAL A 985 24.98 -37.55 39.40
N SER A 986 24.10 -36.55 39.39
CA SER A 986 22.78 -36.57 40.03
C SER A 986 21.70 -36.37 38.98
N ILE A 987 20.77 -37.32 38.85
CA ILE A 987 19.63 -37.22 37.92
C ILE A 987 18.35 -37.06 38.75
N SER A 988 17.61 -35.96 38.52
CA SER A 988 16.36 -35.64 39.21
C SER A 988 15.22 -35.59 38.19
N PRO A 989 14.57 -36.72 37.87
CA PRO A 989 13.47 -36.75 36.92
C PRO A 989 12.20 -36.11 37.52
N GLY A 990 11.52 -35.27 36.74
CA GLY A 990 10.26 -34.65 37.15
C GLY A 990 9.12 -35.66 37.23
N ALA A 991 8.25 -35.50 38.23
CA ALA A 991 7.04 -36.30 38.38
C ALA A 991 6.00 -35.93 37.29
N GLU A 992 5.37 -36.94 36.67
CA GLU A 992 4.34 -36.75 35.64
C GLU A 992 4.75 -35.81 34.50
N LEU A 993 5.96 -36.01 33.97
CA LEU A 993 6.51 -35.18 32.90
C LEU A 993 5.65 -35.26 31.62
N GLY A 994 5.39 -34.10 31.00
CA GLY A 994 4.76 -34.05 29.69
C GLY A 994 5.62 -34.69 28.61
N ARG A 995 5.02 -35.06 27.49
CA ARG A 995 5.76 -35.62 26.35
C ARG A 995 6.25 -34.50 25.45
N VAL A 996 7.33 -34.76 24.71
CA VAL A 996 7.88 -33.82 23.73
C VAL A 996 7.99 -34.50 22.38
N GLU A 997 7.91 -33.72 21.30
CA GLU A 997 8.17 -34.21 19.95
C GLU A 997 9.58 -33.79 19.54
N ALA A 998 10.54 -34.71 19.59
CA ALA A 998 11.90 -34.49 19.14
C ALA A 998 12.55 -35.78 18.64
N ASP A 999 13.76 -35.72 18.10
CA ASP A 999 14.53 -36.91 17.74
C ASP A 999 15.29 -37.43 18.98
N PRO A 1000 15.06 -38.68 19.46
CA PRO A 1000 15.71 -39.19 20.66
C PRO A 1000 17.25 -39.12 20.60
N GLY A 1001 17.84 -39.45 19.44
CA GLY A 1001 19.29 -39.43 19.27
C GLY A 1001 19.87 -38.02 19.32
N GLN A 1002 19.11 -37.02 18.87
CA GLN A 1002 19.52 -35.61 19.00
C GLN A 1002 19.43 -35.11 20.44
N ILE A 1003 18.40 -35.51 21.19
CA ILE A 1003 18.28 -35.16 22.62
C ILE A 1003 19.41 -35.82 23.43
N GLU A 1004 19.72 -37.08 23.16
CA GLU A 1004 20.89 -37.74 23.74
C GLU A 1004 22.18 -36.98 23.43
N GLN A 1005 22.37 -36.55 22.18
CA GLN A 1005 23.53 -35.76 21.76
C GLN A 1005 23.62 -34.41 22.49
N VAL A 1006 22.49 -33.75 22.73
CA VAL A 1006 22.45 -32.52 23.53
C VAL A 1006 22.96 -32.76 24.95
N ILE A 1007 22.43 -33.78 25.62
CA ILE A 1007 22.81 -34.12 27.00
C ILE A 1007 24.29 -34.51 27.07
N MET A 1008 24.76 -35.33 26.12
CA MET A 1008 26.14 -35.79 26.05
C MET A 1008 27.13 -34.64 25.80
N ASN A 1009 26.80 -33.69 24.92
CA ASN A 1009 27.65 -32.52 24.67
C ASN A 1009 27.75 -31.60 25.89
N LEU A 1010 26.64 -31.37 26.59
CA LEU A 1010 26.63 -30.56 27.82
C LEU A 1010 27.39 -31.26 28.95
N ALA A 1011 27.24 -32.58 29.12
CA ALA A 1011 27.97 -33.36 30.11
C ALA A 1011 29.49 -33.38 29.84
N ALA A 1012 29.91 -33.49 28.58
CA ALA A 1012 31.33 -33.42 28.21
C ALA A 1012 31.93 -32.02 28.50
N ASN A 1013 31.18 -30.96 28.22
CA ASN A 1013 31.60 -29.59 28.55
C ASN A 1013 31.68 -29.37 30.07
N ALA A 1014 30.73 -29.93 30.83
CA ALA A 1014 30.73 -29.87 32.29
C ALA A 1014 31.96 -30.56 32.89
N ARG A 1015 32.34 -31.75 32.39
CA ARG A 1015 33.59 -32.43 32.79
C ARG A 1015 34.80 -31.54 32.56
N ASP A 1016 34.93 -30.97 31.36
CA ASP A 1016 36.09 -30.16 31.01
C ASP A 1016 36.17 -28.87 31.84
N ALA A 1017 35.02 -28.37 32.32
CA ALA A 1017 34.94 -27.26 33.28
C ALA A 1017 35.22 -27.67 34.74
N MET A 1018 35.30 -28.97 35.04
CA MET A 1018 35.51 -29.55 36.38
C MET A 1018 36.75 -30.47 36.44
N PRO A 1019 37.97 -29.99 36.10
CA PRO A 1019 39.17 -30.83 36.04
C PRO A 1019 39.65 -31.39 37.40
N THR A 1020 39.12 -30.88 38.52
CA THR A 1020 39.43 -31.33 39.89
C THR A 1020 38.29 -32.11 40.54
N GLY A 1021 37.30 -32.52 39.74
CA GLY A 1021 36.06 -33.12 40.23
C GLY A 1021 34.97 -32.08 40.52
N GLY A 1022 33.76 -32.55 40.79
CA GLY A 1022 32.60 -31.68 41.01
C GLY A 1022 31.27 -32.42 40.95
N ARG A 1023 30.18 -31.67 40.70
CA ARG A 1023 28.84 -32.24 40.60
C ARG A 1023 28.16 -31.84 39.31
N LEU A 1024 27.69 -32.83 38.55
CA LEU A 1024 26.81 -32.66 37.40
C LEU A 1024 25.38 -33.04 37.80
N THR A 1025 24.44 -32.12 37.64
CA THR A 1025 23.02 -32.33 37.94
C THR A 1025 22.20 -32.24 36.66
N VAL A 1026 21.36 -33.24 36.38
CA VAL A 1026 20.44 -33.25 35.25
C VAL A 1026 19.01 -33.33 35.78
N GLU A 1027 18.17 -32.37 35.43
CA GLU A 1027 16.82 -32.23 35.98
C GLU A 1027 15.77 -32.06 34.88
N THR A 1028 14.58 -32.63 35.08
CA THR A 1028 13.43 -32.40 34.19
C THR A 1028 12.23 -31.87 34.97
N ALA A 1029 11.46 -30.95 34.39
CA ALA A 1029 10.22 -30.44 35.01
C ALA A 1029 9.22 -29.92 33.97
N ASN A 1030 7.92 -29.96 34.28
CA ASN A 1030 6.91 -29.23 33.51
C ASN A 1030 6.96 -27.74 33.89
N VAL A 1031 7.01 -26.83 32.90
CA VAL A 1031 7.06 -25.38 33.11
C VAL A 1031 6.06 -24.67 32.20
N GLU A 1032 5.29 -23.74 32.75
CA GLU A 1032 4.39 -22.87 31.98
C GLU A 1032 5.05 -21.49 31.85
N LEU A 1033 5.33 -21.07 30.60
CA LEU A 1033 5.96 -19.78 30.32
C LEU A 1033 4.85 -18.75 30.05
N GLY A 1034 4.61 -17.84 30.99
CA GLY A 1034 3.61 -16.77 30.91
C GLY A 1034 4.11 -15.46 30.28
N GLU A 1035 3.20 -14.51 30.01
CA GLU A 1035 3.48 -13.23 29.32
C GLU A 1035 4.51 -12.34 30.04
N ASP A 1036 4.59 -12.37 31.38
CA ASP A 1036 5.56 -11.58 32.15
C ASP A 1036 7.03 -12.01 31.94
N TYR A 1037 7.25 -13.26 31.49
CA TYR A 1037 8.59 -13.80 31.21
C TYR A 1037 9.10 -13.38 29.80
N VAL A 1038 8.20 -12.89 28.94
CA VAL A 1038 8.47 -12.41 27.57
C VAL A 1038 9.12 -11.02 27.57
N ILE A 1039 8.94 -10.23 28.64
CA ILE A 1039 9.41 -8.84 28.75
C ILE A 1039 10.95 -8.72 28.79
N ARG A 1040 11.69 -9.79 29.11
CA ARG A 1040 13.16 -9.78 29.14
C ARG A 1040 13.85 -10.46 27.95
N HIS A 1041 13.13 -11.22 27.10
CA HIS A 1041 13.70 -12.00 26.00
C HIS A 1041 12.74 -12.05 24.80
N THR A 1042 13.03 -11.24 23.78
CA THR A 1042 12.13 -10.77 22.70
C THR A 1042 11.61 -11.84 21.70
N VAL A 1043 11.82 -13.14 21.93
CA VAL A 1043 11.55 -14.19 20.92
C VAL A 1043 10.98 -15.49 21.50
N VAL A 1044 10.15 -15.45 22.55
CA VAL A 1044 9.52 -16.65 23.13
C VAL A 1044 8.01 -16.60 23.01
N VAL A 1045 7.41 -17.70 22.54
CA VAL A 1045 5.96 -17.89 22.49
C VAL A 1045 5.49 -18.42 23.85
N ALA A 1046 4.48 -17.80 24.45
CA ALA A 1046 3.90 -18.25 25.72
C ALA A 1046 3.25 -19.64 25.55
N GLY A 1047 3.41 -20.54 26.53
CA GLY A 1047 2.89 -21.90 26.41
C GLY A 1047 3.38 -22.90 27.47
N ARG A 1048 2.95 -24.16 27.32
CA ARG A 1048 3.35 -25.29 28.18
C ARG A 1048 4.59 -25.98 27.62
N TYR A 1049 5.65 -26.02 28.42
CA TYR A 1049 6.93 -26.58 28.05
C TYR A 1049 7.35 -27.69 29.02
N VAL A 1050 8.18 -28.59 28.52
CA VAL A 1050 8.98 -29.50 29.33
C VAL A 1050 10.39 -28.95 29.37
N MET A 1051 10.91 -28.76 30.57
CA MET A 1051 12.23 -28.20 30.84
C MET A 1051 13.22 -29.32 31.14
N LEU A 1052 14.40 -29.26 30.50
CA LEU A 1052 15.58 -30.07 30.76
C LEU A 1052 16.72 -29.14 31.20
N ALA A 1053 17.21 -29.29 32.42
CA ALA A 1053 18.34 -28.54 32.95
C ALA A 1053 19.57 -29.43 33.08
N VAL A 1054 20.73 -28.91 32.68
CA VAL A 1054 22.04 -29.52 32.92
C VAL A 1054 22.92 -28.50 33.63
N SER A 1055 23.29 -28.82 34.86
CA SER A 1055 23.97 -27.90 35.79
C SER A 1055 25.28 -28.50 36.28
N ASP A 1056 26.38 -27.78 36.13
CA ASP A 1056 27.71 -28.12 36.64
C ASP A 1056 28.16 -27.16 37.75
N THR A 1057 29.14 -27.60 38.54
CA THR A 1057 29.81 -26.77 39.56
C THR A 1057 31.24 -26.39 39.13
N GLY A 1058 31.48 -26.24 37.82
CA GLY A 1058 32.80 -25.98 37.26
C GLY A 1058 33.23 -24.53 37.32
N ALA A 1059 34.23 -24.19 36.50
CA ALA A 1059 34.85 -22.85 36.49
C ALA A 1059 33.91 -21.70 36.09
N GLY A 1060 32.74 -21.98 35.51
CA GLY A 1060 31.81 -20.96 35.02
C GLY A 1060 32.39 -20.07 33.91
N MET A 1061 31.63 -19.06 33.48
CA MET A 1061 31.96 -18.18 32.35
C MET A 1061 31.64 -16.73 32.67
N ASP A 1062 32.47 -15.81 32.20
CA ASP A 1062 32.17 -14.37 32.24
C ASP A 1062 31.11 -13.98 31.18
N ARG A 1063 30.63 -12.74 31.27
CA ARG A 1063 29.56 -12.24 30.38
C ARG A 1063 29.96 -12.20 28.91
N GLU A 1064 31.20 -11.81 28.62
CA GLU A 1064 31.71 -11.74 27.24
C GLU A 1064 31.78 -13.14 26.60
N THR A 1065 32.20 -14.14 27.36
CA THR A 1065 32.21 -15.54 26.92
C THR A 1065 30.78 -16.04 26.69
N GLN A 1066 29.85 -15.76 27.62
CA GLN A 1066 28.44 -16.17 27.51
C GLN A 1066 27.73 -15.63 26.26
N GLU A 1067 28.10 -14.46 25.76
CA GLU A 1067 27.52 -13.89 24.54
C GLU A 1067 27.97 -14.64 23.27
N ARG A 1068 29.10 -15.35 23.34
CA ARG A 1068 29.78 -15.96 22.19
C ARG A 1068 29.78 -17.49 22.18
N ILE A 1069 29.37 -18.15 23.27
CA ILE A 1069 29.45 -19.62 23.41
C ILE A 1069 28.69 -20.43 22.35
N PHE A 1070 27.69 -19.83 21.70
CA PHE A 1070 26.94 -20.48 20.62
C PHE A 1070 27.52 -20.18 19.22
N GLU A 1071 28.57 -19.36 19.12
CA GLU A 1071 29.29 -19.12 17.88
C GLU A 1071 30.02 -20.40 17.43
N PRO A 1072 29.88 -20.82 16.17
CA PRO A 1072 30.62 -21.97 15.64
C PRO A 1072 32.13 -21.75 15.71
N PHE A 1073 32.87 -22.78 16.13
CA PHE A 1073 34.33 -22.79 16.32
C PHE A 1073 34.85 -21.92 17.47
N PHE A 1074 33.98 -21.25 18.23
CA PHE A 1074 34.38 -20.56 19.44
C PHE A 1074 34.72 -21.55 20.54
N THR A 1075 35.92 -21.42 21.12
CA THR A 1075 36.39 -22.26 22.22
C THR A 1075 37.32 -21.45 23.12
N THR A 1076 37.19 -21.65 24.43
CA THR A 1076 38.08 -21.09 25.46
C THR A 1076 39.24 -22.04 25.81
N LYS A 1077 39.28 -23.23 25.18
CA LYS A 1077 40.31 -24.27 25.39
C LYS A 1077 41.53 -24.05 24.49
N GLU A 1078 42.69 -24.55 24.91
CA GLU A 1078 43.94 -24.49 24.13
C GLU A 1078 43.80 -25.15 22.74
N GLN A 1079 44.61 -24.67 21.78
CA GLN A 1079 44.53 -25.08 20.37
C GLN A 1079 44.76 -26.60 20.24
N GLY A 1080 43.71 -27.32 19.81
CA GLY A 1080 43.71 -28.79 19.68
C GLY A 1080 42.95 -29.55 20.76
N GLN A 1081 42.50 -28.89 21.85
CA GLN A 1081 41.74 -29.52 22.94
C GLN A 1081 40.22 -29.27 22.89
N GLY A 1082 39.73 -28.49 21.92
CA GLY A 1082 38.31 -28.23 21.73
C GLY A 1082 37.97 -27.90 20.27
N THR A 1083 36.91 -28.50 19.74
CA THR A 1083 36.44 -28.25 18.37
C THR A 1083 35.64 -26.95 18.24
N GLY A 1084 35.14 -26.40 19.36
CA GLY A 1084 34.26 -25.23 19.38
C GLY A 1084 32.91 -25.43 18.71
N LEU A 1085 32.52 -26.69 18.45
CA LEU A 1085 31.28 -27.02 17.72
C LEU A 1085 30.15 -27.52 18.63
N GLY A 1086 30.47 -28.06 19.81
CA GLY A 1086 29.49 -28.75 20.66
C GLY A 1086 28.29 -27.89 21.08
N LEU A 1087 28.51 -26.66 21.53
CA LEU A 1087 27.43 -25.76 21.96
C LEU A 1087 26.63 -25.18 20.79
N ALA A 1088 27.28 -24.90 19.66
CA ALA A 1088 26.59 -24.50 18.43
C ALA A 1088 25.65 -25.63 17.92
N THR A 1089 26.07 -26.90 18.03
CA THR A 1089 25.22 -28.06 17.73
C THR A 1089 24.04 -28.18 18.70
N VAL A 1090 24.27 -27.97 20.00
CA VAL A 1090 23.18 -27.95 21.01
C VAL A 1090 22.14 -26.89 20.68
N TYR A 1091 22.59 -25.67 20.34
CA TYR A 1091 21.70 -24.58 19.96
C TYR A 1091 20.87 -24.92 18.71
N GLY A 1092 21.50 -25.50 17.69
CA GLY A 1092 20.83 -25.96 16.48
C GLY A 1092 19.75 -27.00 16.74
N ILE A 1093 20.06 -28.06 17.49
CA ILE A 1093 19.11 -29.15 17.82
C ILE A 1093 17.90 -28.62 18.59
N VAL A 1094 18.13 -27.78 19.61
CA VAL A 1094 17.06 -27.22 20.43
C VAL A 1094 16.12 -26.37 19.58
N LYS A 1095 16.67 -25.53 18.69
CA LYS A 1095 15.87 -24.69 17.78
C LYS A 1095 15.12 -25.52 16.75
N GLN A 1096 15.72 -26.58 16.21
CA GLN A 1096 15.09 -27.47 15.25
C GLN A 1096 13.91 -28.24 15.87
N SER A 1097 13.98 -28.52 17.18
CA SER A 1097 12.90 -29.14 17.96
C SER A 1097 11.86 -28.12 18.47
N GLY A 1098 11.84 -26.89 17.93
CA GLY A 1098 10.91 -25.83 18.33
C GLY A 1098 11.14 -25.29 19.75
N GLY A 1099 12.30 -25.55 20.34
CA GLY A 1099 12.62 -25.23 21.73
C GLY A 1099 13.50 -23.98 21.92
N TYR A 1100 13.74 -23.67 23.19
CA TYR A 1100 14.57 -22.55 23.65
C TYR A 1100 15.66 -23.04 24.58
N ILE A 1101 16.84 -22.41 24.54
CA ILE A 1101 17.95 -22.69 25.46
C ILE A 1101 18.39 -21.40 26.14
N TRP A 1102 18.59 -21.46 27.45
CA TRP A 1102 19.15 -20.38 28.26
C TRP A 1102 20.35 -20.87 29.05
N VAL A 1103 21.28 -19.95 29.28
CA VAL A 1103 22.53 -20.22 29.99
C VAL A 1103 22.63 -19.26 31.16
N TYR A 1104 22.92 -19.81 32.33
CA TYR A 1104 23.22 -19.08 33.54
C TYR A 1104 24.59 -19.52 34.00
N SER A 1105 25.54 -18.61 34.09
CA SER A 1105 26.90 -18.93 34.50
C SER A 1105 27.51 -17.74 35.22
N GLU A 1106 28.35 -18.03 36.21
CA GLU A 1106 29.16 -17.03 36.90
C GLU A 1106 30.56 -17.62 37.12
N PRO A 1107 31.65 -16.85 36.91
CA PRO A 1107 32.99 -17.35 37.16
C PRO A 1107 33.15 -17.92 38.57
N GLY A 1108 33.61 -19.16 38.68
CA GLY A 1108 33.82 -19.90 39.93
C GLY A 1108 32.58 -20.56 40.54
N HIS A 1109 31.39 -20.38 39.94
CA HIS A 1109 30.13 -20.91 40.47
C HIS A 1109 29.47 -21.98 39.59
N GLY A 1110 30.05 -22.29 38.43
CA GLY A 1110 29.56 -23.30 37.50
C GLY A 1110 28.58 -22.75 36.46
N THR A 1111 28.05 -23.64 35.63
CA THR A 1111 27.15 -23.29 34.53
C THR A 1111 25.87 -24.12 34.56
N THR A 1112 24.76 -23.49 34.25
CA THR A 1112 23.45 -24.14 34.09
C THR A 1112 22.87 -23.84 32.73
N PHE A 1113 22.64 -24.87 31.92
CA PHE A 1113 21.88 -24.81 30.67
C PHE A 1113 20.46 -25.27 30.92
N LYS A 1114 19.46 -24.43 30.60
CA LYS A 1114 18.04 -24.78 30.68
C LYS A 1114 17.44 -24.81 29.28
N ILE A 1115 16.90 -25.96 28.90
CA ILE A 1115 16.30 -26.22 27.60
C ILE A 1115 14.80 -26.40 27.77
N TYR A 1116 13.99 -25.71 26.97
CA TYR A 1116 12.53 -25.74 27.02
C TYR A 1116 12.01 -26.28 25.70
N LEU A 1117 11.36 -27.44 25.76
CA LEU A 1117 10.77 -28.13 24.61
C LEU A 1117 9.24 -28.05 24.70
N PRO A 1118 8.52 -27.75 23.60
CA PRO A 1118 7.06 -27.71 23.61
C PRO A 1118 6.46 -29.05 24.07
N ARG A 1119 5.49 -28.99 24.98
CA ARG A 1119 4.78 -30.18 25.46
C ARG A 1119 3.73 -30.62 24.43
N VAL A 1120 3.65 -31.92 24.17
CA VAL A 1120 2.63 -32.57 23.32
C VAL A 1120 1.85 -33.63 24.11
N ASP A 1121 0.58 -33.85 23.76
CA ASP A 1121 -0.31 -34.83 24.41
C ASP A 1121 -0.62 -36.05 23.50
N ALA A 1122 0.39 -36.57 22.80
CA ALA A 1122 0.27 -37.70 21.86
C ALA A 1122 0.76 -39.04 22.46
N PRO A 1123 0.27 -40.22 21.99
CA PRO A 1123 0.72 -41.55 22.46
C PRO A 1123 2.16 -41.90 22.03
N ILE A 1124 2.88 -42.68 22.85
CA ILE A 1124 4.22 -43.22 22.53
C ILE A 1124 4.04 -44.44 21.61
N GLU A 1125 4.76 -44.49 20.49
CA GLU A 1125 4.83 -45.68 19.63
C GLU A 1125 5.76 -46.73 20.27
N ASP A 1126 5.21 -47.90 20.59
CA ASP A 1126 5.88 -48.97 21.33
C ASP A 1126 6.81 -49.81 20.42
N GLN A 1127 8.11 -49.90 20.74
CA GLN A 1127 9.05 -50.80 20.07
C GLN A 1127 9.31 -52.04 20.93
N ARG A 1128 8.84 -53.20 20.45
CA ARG A 1128 9.26 -54.50 20.98
C ARG A 1128 10.75 -54.70 20.69
N SER A 1129 11.54 -54.91 21.75
CA SER A 1129 12.92 -55.37 21.65
C SER A 1129 12.95 -56.83 21.20
N GLU A 1130 13.42 -57.09 19.98
CA GLU A 1130 13.65 -58.46 19.50
C GLU A 1130 14.94 -59.02 20.11
N THR A 1131 14.77 -60.06 20.90
CA THR A 1131 15.81 -60.92 21.49
C THR A 1131 16.74 -61.50 20.41
N GLU A 1132 18.04 -61.61 20.73
CA GLU A 1132 19.08 -62.25 19.90
C GLU A 1132 18.64 -63.61 19.34
N SER A 1133 18.25 -63.62 18.07
CA SER A 1133 18.10 -64.82 17.24
C SER A 1133 19.40 -65.06 16.47
N ALA A 1134 19.72 -66.33 16.21
CA ALA A 1134 20.79 -66.71 15.29
C ALA A 1134 20.63 -65.96 13.96
N LEU A 1135 21.73 -65.43 13.43
CA LEU A 1135 21.72 -64.66 12.18
C LEU A 1135 21.13 -65.50 11.04
N PRO A 1136 20.21 -64.93 10.24
CA PRO A 1136 19.57 -65.66 9.17
C PRO A 1136 20.58 -66.08 8.10
N ARG A 1137 20.45 -67.32 7.61
CA ARG A 1137 21.23 -67.86 6.49
C ARG A 1137 20.38 -67.92 5.22
N GLY A 1138 21.02 -67.94 4.07
CA GLY A 1138 20.36 -68.15 2.78
C GLY A 1138 21.23 -68.92 1.80
N SER A 1139 20.70 -69.16 0.60
CA SER A 1139 21.39 -69.83 -0.50
C SER A 1139 21.17 -69.14 -1.85
N GLU A 1140 20.55 -67.96 -1.81
CA GLU A 1140 20.19 -67.18 -2.99
C GLU A 1140 21.39 -66.43 -3.57
N THR A 1141 21.33 -66.15 -4.87
CA THR A 1141 22.33 -65.32 -5.54
C THR A 1141 21.98 -63.83 -5.40
N ILE A 1142 22.92 -63.05 -4.89
CA ILE A 1142 22.80 -61.61 -4.65
C ILE A 1142 23.83 -60.89 -5.52
N LEU A 1143 23.40 -59.90 -6.29
CA LEU A 1143 24.28 -59.03 -7.07
C LEU A 1143 24.64 -57.79 -6.23
N VAL A 1144 25.90 -57.67 -5.84
CA VAL A 1144 26.46 -56.55 -5.07
C VAL A 1144 27.12 -55.57 -6.01
N VAL A 1145 26.66 -54.31 -6.00
CA VAL A 1145 27.14 -53.24 -6.87
C VAL A 1145 27.66 -52.10 -6.00
N GLU A 1146 28.96 -51.90 -6.02
CA GLU A 1146 29.67 -50.97 -5.13
C GLU A 1146 30.96 -50.53 -5.83
N ASP A 1147 31.22 -49.23 -5.91
CA ASP A 1147 32.42 -48.67 -6.57
C ASP A 1147 33.67 -48.80 -5.69
N GLU A 1148 33.52 -48.69 -4.38
CA GLU A 1148 34.61 -48.84 -3.41
C GLU A 1148 35.04 -50.32 -3.25
N ASP A 1149 36.22 -50.66 -3.79
CA ASP A 1149 36.77 -52.01 -3.81
C ASP A 1149 36.76 -52.70 -2.43
N SER A 1150 37.17 -51.98 -1.39
CA SER A 1150 37.29 -52.50 -0.02
C SER A 1150 35.93 -52.86 0.59
N LEU A 1151 34.92 -52.01 0.37
CA LEU A 1151 33.57 -52.22 0.89
C LEU A 1151 32.85 -53.32 0.10
N ARG A 1152 33.05 -53.36 -1.22
CA ARG A 1152 32.54 -54.44 -2.08
C ARG A 1152 33.07 -55.81 -1.64
N SER A 1153 34.37 -55.91 -1.35
CA SER A 1153 34.99 -57.14 -0.83
C SER A 1153 34.42 -57.54 0.53
N LEU A 1154 34.20 -56.59 1.44
CA LEU A 1154 33.60 -56.85 2.75
C LEU A 1154 32.16 -57.39 2.60
N LEU A 1155 31.34 -56.76 1.78
CA LEU A 1155 29.97 -57.18 1.49
C LEU A 1155 29.91 -58.62 0.95
N SER A 1156 30.78 -58.97 -0.01
CA SER A 1156 30.87 -60.33 -0.56
C SER A 1156 31.19 -61.35 0.53
N GLN A 1157 32.21 -61.08 1.35
CA GLN A 1157 32.63 -61.97 2.44
C GLN A 1157 31.53 -62.17 3.50
N VAL A 1158 30.83 -61.10 3.87
CA VAL A 1158 29.74 -61.16 4.86
C VAL A 1158 28.56 -61.99 4.34
N LEU A 1159 28.19 -61.82 3.07
CA LEU A 1159 27.09 -62.56 2.44
C LEU A 1159 27.45 -64.03 2.22
N GLU A 1160 28.65 -64.33 1.73
CA GLU A 1160 29.16 -65.70 1.53
C GLU A 1160 29.26 -66.46 2.87
N ALA A 1161 29.69 -65.79 3.94
CA ALA A 1161 29.74 -66.39 5.28
C ALA A 1161 28.36 -66.80 5.81
N GLN A 1162 27.27 -66.23 5.28
CA GLN A 1162 25.88 -66.60 5.61
C GLN A 1162 25.24 -67.54 4.59
N GLY A 1163 26.02 -68.05 3.62
CA GLY A 1163 25.60 -69.05 2.64
C GLY A 1163 25.07 -68.49 1.31
N TYR A 1164 25.00 -67.17 1.16
CA TYR A 1164 24.58 -66.54 -0.10
C TYR A 1164 25.67 -66.64 -1.17
N THR A 1165 25.27 -66.65 -2.45
CA THR A 1165 26.22 -66.51 -3.57
C THR A 1165 26.30 -65.04 -3.95
N ALA A 1166 27.44 -64.38 -3.70
CA ALA A 1166 27.63 -62.97 -4.02
C ALA A 1166 28.27 -62.80 -5.41
N LEU A 1167 27.58 -62.15 -6.34
CA LEU A 1167 28.14 -61.67 -7.61
C LEU A 1167 28.52 -60.20 -7.43
N VAL A 1168 29.75 -59.80 -7.76
CA VAL A 1168 30.26 -58.45 -7.49
C VAL A 1168 30.45 -57.64 -8.77
N ALA A 1169 29.93 -56.42 -8.80
CA ALA A 1169 30.09 -55.46 -9.89
C ALA A 1169 30.67 -54.14 -9.36
N ARG A 1170 31.52 -53.48 -10.14
CA ARG A 1170 32.17 -52.21 -9.76
C ARG A 1170 31.34 -50.99 -10.14
N ASN A 1171 30.43 -51.12 -11.10
CA ASN A 1171 29.58 -50.02 -11.56
C ASN A 1171 28.26 -50.55 -12.13
N GLY A 1172 27.33 -49.63 -12.41
CA GLY A 1172 26.02 -49.99 -12.96
C GLY A 1172 26.08 -50.68 -14.34
N ALA A 1173 27.06 -50.34 -15.19
CA ALA A 1173 27.19 -50.97 -16.51
C ALA A 1173 27.56 -52.46 -16.41
N GLU A 1174 28.55 -52.81 -15.58
CA GLU A 1174 28.95 -54.19 -15.29
C GLU A 1174 27.82 -54.97 -14.62
N ALA A 1175 27.06 -54.31 -13.73
CA ALA A 1175 25.90 -54.91 -13.07
C ALA A 1175 24.80 -55.29 -14.09
N VAL A 1176 24.52 -54.44 -15.07
CA VAL A 1176 23.56 -54.75 -16.16
C VAL A 1176 24.04 -55.92 -17.01
N GLU A 1177 25.33 -55.97 -17.34
CA GLU A 1177 25.91 -57.08 -18.11
C GLU A 1177 25.84 -58.41 -17.34
N MET A 1178 26.16 -58.39 -16.04
CA MET A 1178 26.05 -59.57 -15.19
C MET A 1178 24.61 -60.01 -14.98
N ALA A 1179 23.68 -59.09 -14.75
CA ALA A 1179 22.26 -59.43 -14.64
C ALA A 1179 21.73 -60.06 -15.94
N ARG A 1180 22.17 -59.61 -17.12
CA ARG A 1180 21.86 -60.26 -18.41
C ARG A 1180 22.47 -61.66 -18.53
N ARG A 1181 23.71 -61.83 -18.07
CA ARG A 1181 24.44 -63.11 -18.18
C ARG A 1181 23.89 -64.18 -17.26
N TYR A 1182 23.52 -63.81 -16.03
CA TYR A 1182 23.05 -64.73 -15.00
C TYR A 1182 21.50 -64.81 -14.92
N GLY A 1183 20.79 -63.87 -15.53
CA GLY A 1183 19.33 -63.88 -15.68
C GLY A 1183 18.57 -64.00 -14.36
N ASP A 1184 17.47 -64.77 -14.36
CA ASP A 1184 16.58 -65.00 -13.21
C ASP A 1184 17.23 -65.69 -11.99
N SER A 1185 18.51 -66.07 -12.08
CA SER A 1185 19.23 -66.64 -10.93
C SER A 1185 19.52 -65.61 -9.84
N VAL A 1186 19.62 -64.32 -10.20
CA VAL A 1186 19.80 -63.23 -9.24
C VAL A 1186 18.46 -62.91 -8.56
N ARG A 1187 18.40 -62.99 -7.23
CA ARG A 1187 17.18 -62.77 -6.44
C ARG A 1187 17.09 -61.39 -5.80
N LEU A 1188 18.25 -60.77 -5.54
CA LEU A 1188 18.37 -59.44 -4.95
C LEU A 1188 19.54 -58.70 -5.56
N VAL A 1189 19.36 -57.41 -5.84
CA VAL A 1189 20.45 -56.47 -6.12
C VAL A 1189 20.68 -55.61 -4.88
N LEU A 1190 21.90 -55.62 -4.38
CA LEU A 1190 22.38 -54.74 -3.32
C LEU A 1190 23.27 -53.68 -3.99
N THR A 1191 22.82 -52.43 -4.05
CA THR A 1191 23.51 -51.37 -4.81
C THR A 1191 23.69 -50.10 -4.00
N ASP A 1192 24.82 -49.40 -4.14
CA ASP A 1192 24.93 -48.01 -3.68
C ASP A 1192 23.98 -47.11 -4.50
N VAL A 1193 23.45 -46.08 -3.87
CA VAL A 1193 22.58 -45.07 -4.50
C VAL A 1193 23.39 -44.16 -5.41
N VAL A 1194 24.56 -43.71 -4.96
CA VAL A 1194 25.42 -42.79 -5.70
C VAL A 1194 26.64 -43.56 -6.20
N MET A 1195 26.72 -43.75 -7.51
CA MET A 1195 27.84 -44.42 -8.16
C MET A 1195 28.20 -43.68 -9.46
N PRO A 1196 29.47 -43.69 -9.89
CA PRO A 1196 29.90 -43.12 -11.17
C PRO A 1196 29.19 -43.76 -12.37
N GLU A 1197 29.01 -42.97 -13.44
CA GLU A 1197 28.41 -43.34 -14.75
C GLU A 1197 26.92 -43.70 -14.73
N MET A 1198 26.46 -44.50 -13.76
CA MET A 1198 25.07 -44.94 -13.63
C MET A 1198 24.70 -45.02 -12.15
N SER A 1199 23.69 -44.25 -11.74
CA SER A 1199 23.19 -44.27 -10.36
C SER A 1199 22.52 -45.60 -10.02
N GLY A 1200 22.49 -45.97 -8.74
CA GLY A 1200 21.80 -47.18 -8.28
C GLY A 1200 20.31 -47.19 -8.64
N ARG A 1201 19.66 -46.01 -8.65
CA ARG A 1201 18.26 -45.87 -9.06
C ARG A 1201 18.07 -46.18 -10.54
N GLU A 1202 18.93 -45.64 -11.39
CA GLU A 1202 18.89 -45.89 -12.83
C GLU A 1202 19.17 -47.37 -13.14
N LEU A 1203 20.10 -47.98 -12.43
CA LEU A 1203 20.36 -49.43 -12.49
C LEU A 1203 19.11 -50.23 -12.11
N ALA A 1204 18.45 -49.90 -11.00
CA ALA A 1204 17.25 -50.59 -10.54
C ALA A 1204 16.12 -50.53 -11.58
N THR A 1205 15.88 -49.37 -12.18
CA THR A 1205 14.89 -49.19 -13.26
C THR A 1205 15.21 -50.08 -14.46
N ARG A 1206 16.47 -50.08 -14.93
CA ARG A 1206 16.91 -50.89 -16.08
C ARG A 1206 16.81 -52.39 -15.81
N LEU A 1207 17.05 -52.84 -14.58
CA LEU A 1207 16.97 -54.25 -14.20
C LEU A 1207 15.52 -54.71 -13.95
N ALA A 1208 14.64 -53.80 -13.52
CA ALA A 1208 13.21 -54.09 -13.37
C ALA A 1208 12.54 -54.41 -14.72
N GLU A 1209 12.96 -53.75 -15.80
CA GLU A 1209 12.48 -54.02 -17.17
C GLU A 1209 12.85 -55.43 -17.66
N SER A 1210 14.04 -55.93 -17.30
CA SER A 1210 14.56 -57.21 -17.78
C SER A 1210 14.25 -58.40 -16.87
N SER A 1211 13.97 -58.18 -15.58
CA SER A 1211 13.67 -59.25 -14.61
C SER A 1211 12.68 -58.77 -13.54
N PRO A 1212 11.36 -58.90 -13.79
CA PRO A 1212 10.32 -58.40 -12.89
C PRO A 1212 10.28 -59.05 -11.51
N LYS A 1213 10.97 -60.17 -11.29
CA LYS A 1213 11.03 -60.89 -10.00
C LYS A 1213 12.18 -60.44 -9.11
N LEU A 1214 13.06 -59.58 -9.61
CA LEU A 1214 14.25 -59.09 -8.94
C LEU A 1214 13.88 -58.07 -7.86
N LYS A 1215 14.43 -58.26 -6.65
CA LYS A 1215 14.30 -57.29 -5.54
C LYS A 1215 15.51 -56.38 -5.51
N VAL A 1216 15.36 -55.16 -4.99
CA VAL A 1216 16.45 -54.18 -4.89
C VAL A 1216 16.55 -53.65 -3.47
N LEU A 1217 17.77 -53.63 -2.93
CA LEU A 1217 18.15 -53.00 -1.67
C LEU A 1217 19.17 -51.91 -1.96
N PHE A 1218 18.83 -50.67 -1.63
CA PHE A 1218 19.72 -49.53 -1.76
C PHE A 1218 20.60 -49.35 -0.52
N MET A 1219 21.87 -49.03 -0.72
CA MET A 1219 22.80 -48.61 0.33
C MET A 1219 23.18 -47.15 0.14
N SER A 1220 23.28 -46.35 1.21
CA SER A 1220 23.77 -44.96 1.09
C SER A 1220 24.46 -44.49 2.37
N GLY A 1221 25.52 -43.69 2.20
CA GLY A 1221 26.19 -42.95 3.28
C GLY A 1221 25.62 -41.54 3.52
N TYR A 1222 24.69 -41.08 2.67
CA TYR A 1222 24.00 -39.80 2.79
C TYR A 1222 22.71 -39.93 3.61
N THR A 1223 22.45 -38.98 4.51
CA THR A 1223 21.11 -38.80 5.11
C THR A 1223 20.14 -38.07 4.19
N ASP A 1224 20.63 -37.48 3.08
CA ASP A 1224 19.91 -36.54 2.21
C ASP A 1224 18.96 -37.20 1.20
N ASP A 1225 18.68 -38.49 1.35
CA ASP A 1225 17.66 -39.21 0.57
C ASP A 1225 16.24 -38.96 1.10
N ALA A 1226 15.95 -37.73 1.54
CA ALA A 1226 14.59 -37.27 1.79
C ALA A 1226 13.73 -37.36 0.52
N ILE A 1227 14.33 -37.34 -0.67
CA ILE A 1227 13.65 -37.62 -1.95
C ILE A 1227 13.18 -39.08 -2.02
N LEU A 1228 13.85 -40.02 -1.35
CA LEU A 1228 13.44 -41.43 -1.25
C LEU A 1228 12.31 -41.65 -0.23
N ARG A 1229 12.05 -40.70 0.68
CA ARG A 1229 11.02 -40.85 1.73
C ARG A 1229 9.86 -39.85 1.70
N HIS A 1230 10.01 -38.64 1.13
CA HIS A 1230 9.09 -37.51 1.38
C HIS A 1230 8.68 -36.72 0.12
N GLY A 1231 8.51 -37.34 -1.06
CA GLY A 1231 7.87 -36.55 -2.13
C GLY A 1231 7.39 -37.20 -3.42
N ILE A 1232 8.02 -38.27 -3.95
CA ILE A 1232 7.66 -38.75 -5.31
C ILE A 1232 7.64 -40.29 -5.45
N LEU A 1233 7.90 -41.09 -4.40
CA LEU A 1233 7.89 -42.56 -4.52
C LEU A 1233 7.04 -43.25 -3.45
N GLN A 1234 6.38 -44.33 -3.90
CA GLN A 1234 5.46 -45.19 -3.15
C GLN A 1234 6.13 -45.77 -1.88
N PRO A 1235 5.37 -46.13 -0.82
CA PRO A 1235 5.85 -46.60 0.50
C PRO A 1235 6.75 -47.86 0.55
N GLU A 1236 7.30 -48.34 -0.57
CA GLU A 1236 7.70 -49.74 -0.77
C GLU A 1236 9.20 -49.94 -1.12
N ILE A 1237 10.05 -48.91 -1.02
CA ILE A 1237 11.49 -49.01 -1.37
C ILE A 1237 12.35 -49.43 -0.16
N ALA A 1238 13.11 -50.52 -0.31
CA ALA A 1238 13.97 -51.05 0.73
C ALA A 1238 15.38 -50.40 0.75
N PHE A 1239 15.87 -50.04 1.94
CA PHE A 1239 17.07 -49.22 2.14
C PHE A 1239 17.91 -49.65 3.36
N LEU A 1240 19.24 -49.52 3.26
CA LEU A 1240 20.24 -49.77 4.31
C LEU A 1240 21.24 -48.61 4.43
N GLN A 1241 21.44 -48.06 5.63
CA GLN A 1241 22.31 -46.90 5.86
C GLN A 1241 23.76 -47.33 6.17
N LYS A 1242 24.74 -46.70 5.50
CA LYS A 1242 26.18 -46.82 5.81
C LYS A 1242 26.59 -45.82 6.92
N PRO A 1243 27.48 -46.17 7.86
CA PRO A 1243 28.02 -47.51 8.12
C PRO A 1243 26.99 -48.41 8.81
N PHE A 1244 26.90 -49.68 8.38
CA PHE A 1244 26.01 -50.69 8.95
C PHE A 1244 26.81 -51.79 9.65
N LYS A 1245 26.19 -52.42 10.65
CA LYS A 1245 26.72 -53.66 11.26
C LYS A 1245 26.40 -54.87 10.40
N ARG A 1246 27.18 -55.95 10.56
CA ARG A 1246 26.93 -57.24 9.92
C ARG A 1246 25.50 -57.73 10.14
N GLU A 1247 24.97 -57.65 11.35
CA GLU A 1247 23.63 -58.16 11.66
C GLU A 1247 22.56 -57.40 10.88
N ALA A 1248 22.68 -56.07 10.82
CA ALA A 1248 21.74 -55.21 10.12
C ALA A 1248 21.67 -55.52 8.62
N LEU A 1249 22.82 -55.78 7.98
CA LEU A 1249 22.88 -56.17 6.56
C LEU A 1249 22.16 -57.51 6.33
N VAL A 1250 22.50 -58.53 7.11
CA VAL A 1250 22.00 -59.90 6.90
C VAL A 1250 20.50 -59.99 7.20
N CYS A 1251 20.05 -59.38 8.28
CA CYS A 1251 18.63 -59.30 8.61
C CYS A 1251 17.84 -58.56 7.51
N LYS A 1252 18.36 -57.43 7.01
CA LYS A 1252 17.66 -56.66 5.98
C LYS A 1252 17.60 -57.39 4.63
N VAL A 1253 18.67 -58.07 4.26
CA VAL A 1253 18.71 -58.94 3.07
C VAL A 1253 17.67 -60.06 3.17
N ARG A 1254 17.60 -60.75 4.32
CA ARG A 1254 16.62 -61.82 4.54
C ARG A 1254 15.18 -61.29 4.54
N GLU A 1255 14.92 -60.20 5.26
CA GLU A 1255 13.62 -59.52 5.31
C GLU A 1255 13.11 -59.21 3.90
N ILE A 1256 13.96 -58.65 3.04
CA ILE A 1256 13.59 -58.31 1.68
C ILE A 1256 13.36 -59.57 0.85
N LEU A 1257 14.23 -60.58 0.95
CA LEU A 1257 14.07 -61.83 0.21
C LEU A 1257 12.79 -62.59 0.60
N ASP A 1258 12.36 -62.51 1.87
CA ASP A 1258 11.16 -63.19 2.38
C ASP A 1258 9.86 -62.40 2.20
N SER A 1259 9.93 -61.08 2.04
CA SER A 1259 8.74 -60.24 1.85
C SER A 1259 7.98 -60.61 0.55
N PRO A 1260 6.65 -60.77 0.55
CA PRO A 1260 5.88 -60.93 -0.68
C PRO A 1260 6.01 -59.68 -1.55
N LYS A 1261 6.18 -59.86 -2.86
CA LYS A 1261 6.45 -58.76 -3.81
C LYS A 1261 5.33 -57.70 -3.74
N PRO A 1262 5.63 -56.41 -3.53
CA PRO A 1262 4.68 -55.33 -3.82
C PRO A 1262 4.41 -55.24 -5.34
N PRO A 1263 3.21 -54.86 -5.78
CA PRO A 1263 2.91 -54.68 -7.20
C PRO A 1263 3.81 -53.58 -7.80
N THR A 1264 4.40 -53.85 -8.96
CA THR A 1264 5.23 -52.91 -9.71
C THR A 1264 4.45 -51.64 -10.07
N PRO A 1265 5.02 -50.42 -9.95
CA PRO A 1265 4.35 -49.19 -10.35
C PRO A 1265 4.14 -49.16 -11.87
N SER A 1266 2.92 -48.87 -12.31
CA SER A 1266 2.64 -48.50 -13.70
C SER A 1266 2.97 -47.02 -13.92
N ALA A 1267 3.87 -46.77 -14.89
CA ALA A 1267 4.21 -45.51 -15.58
C ALA A 1267 4.27 -44.21 -14.78
#